data_AF-A0A6B3L546-F1
#
_entry.id   AF-A0A6B3L546-F1
#
_cell.length_a   1.000
_cell.length_b   1.000
_cell.length_c   1.000
_cell.angle_alpha   90.00
_cell.angle_beta   90.00
_cell.angle_gamma   90.00
#
_symmetry.space_group_name_H-M   'P 1'
#
loop_
_entity.id
_entity.type
_entity.pdbx_description
1 polymer ?
#
loop_
_entity_poly.entity_id
_entity_poly.type
_entity_poly.pdbx_seq_one_letter_code
_entity_poly.pdbx_strand_id
1 'polypeptide(L)'
;MKLSSKLTRGIGAVSVASLMVACGDKEAASPAAPPAEKQPAAEAPAGGGAAEEAPAADLVASLSLEDRAALMGFAQQVHKEYEVYMSLDLGKILAATKGTRLEQMVSAELEGMQDEEMPLWAMKDGFMAAGAGVGEQLEVWYKLINEINKVSTLAMLENAAVEAGLMDPEDMTVIDPSAFMEGIPARFSENFDEYIEDIEKLQMPPVMVGMNLGDYREEFAADLAMGIEEMGSMLPPFVQRSDVQRGEDGEFTMFRLLIGDMIDKESFRGSMEEIELTDAEFERFYKALSEKTVVMAAGFKGDHFVFFYGSNEEQLKFAESVEESVVAKPVAAFVDGYADKNVVSATVMDEATLAGLFEGAYKNPLEVYTDPLREVLGRIDSLGDKRDLVAMLDRIDELSIALSAMDISATSGVGFVEDGLKFEFVGGMDQKSYDTTSPMTLGGLADGEDVIMSWGATMTKDAFDNGFELYDVAGAFAYAMTKRYSALDATPAEMSEMFDFVDQELADDLLVIWDGVKTQWVEGLAPEGIMLMDGVGDMPRFAGVPSEITEEGKIPRMAMIYPVVDREKLAGSWESIEPALRQVIEKVAAKAGQTFTLPDASTSEINGLKIYSYPVTGFTNDDLVPALAVSDDYFILASSKNLAVDLVEKLKSGAVKPVAGGMRFDMNMKAVRAMGRDWVELARKYPEQMAGVPALEDLDADELQEVLDWMEMFDGMHMRTFEENGRVRFSAHLAFKDLPEDAVERINGDDEEVLDDEEEVTVEKPVEVRLVP
;
A
#
# COMPACT_ATOMS: atom_id res chain seq x y z
N MET A 1 -19.46 5.08 9.20
CA MET A 1 -18.32 4.30 9.76
C MET A 1 -18.65 3.29 10.89
N LYS A 2 -19.88 3.20 11.43
CA LYS A 2 -20.23 2.23 12.50
C LYS A 2 -20.85 0.90 12.03
N LEU A 3 -21.00 0.68 10.72
CA LEU A 3 -21.54 -0.56 10.15
C LEU A 3 -20.48 -1.65 9.89
N SER A 4 -19.20 -1.29 9.64
CA SER A 4 -18.17 -2.30 9.30
C SER A 4 -17.69 -3.10 10.51
N SER A 5 -17.70 -2.55 11.73
CA SER A 5 -17.13 -3.24 12.91
C SER A 5 -18.00 -4.37 13.47
N LYS A 6 -19.30 -4.42 13.14
CA LYS A 6 -20.22 -5.48 13.59
C LYS A 6 -20.38 -6.63 12.57
N LEU A 7 -20.23 -6.36 11.27
CA LEU A 7 -20.21 -7.41 10.25
C LEU A 7 -18.89 -8.21 10.25
N THR A 8 -17.77 -7.54 10.54
CA THR A 8 -16.43 -8.15 10.46
C THR A 8 -16.10 -9.07 11.64
N ARG A 9 -16.74 -8.89 12.81
CA ARG A 9 -16.46 -9.69 14.03
C ARG A 9 -17.19 -11.04 14.09
N GLY A 10 -18.19 -11.29 13.25
CA GLY A 10 -18.92 -12.56 13.20
C GLY A 10 -18.60 -13.45 11.99
N ILE A 11 -17.99 -12.89 10.94
CA ILE A 11 -17.84 -13.57 9.65
C ILE A 11 -16.41 -14.14 9.46
N GLY A 12 -15.37 -13.51 10.02
CA GLY A 12 -13.97 -13.87 9.73
C GLY A 12 -13.46 -15.20 10.30
N ALA A 13 -13.94 -15.64 11.47
CA ALA A 13 -13.45 -16.87 12.11
C ALA A 13 -14.29 -18.13 11.78
N VAL A 14 -15.51 -17.96 11.27
CA VAL A 14 -16.43 -19.07 10.97
C VAL A 14 -16.43 -19.44 9.48
N SER A 15 -16.09 -18.52 8.58
CA SER A 15 -16.21 -18.74 7.13
C SER A 15 -15.07 -19.59 6.55
N VAL A 16 -13.80 -19.35 6.90
CA VAL A 16 -12.66 -20.10 6.32
C VAL A 16 -12.60 -21.55 6.83
N ALA A 17 -12.86 -21.78 8.12
CA ALA A 17 -12.89 -23.13 8.69
C ALA A 17 -14.09 -23.96 8.21
N SER A 18 -15.28 -23.34 8.05
CA SER A 18 -16.48 -24.04 7.58
C SER A 18 -16.49 -24.29 6.07
N LEU A 19 -15.77 -23.48 5.28
CA LEU A 19 -15.74 -23.60 3.81
C LEU A 19 -14.88 -24.73 3.28
N MET A 20 -13.85 -25.15 4.02
CA MET A 20 -12.97 -26.20 3.52
C MET A 20 -13.70 -27.56 3.45
N VAL A 21 -14.86 -27.71 4.11
CA VAL A 21 -15.50 -28.96 4.56
C VAL A 21 -15.83 -30.06 3.52
N ALA A 22 -15.68 -29.75 2.23
CA ALA A 22 -16.18 -30.51 1.10
C ALA A 22 -15.38 -31.68 0.47
N CYS A 23 -14.06 -31.55 0.34
CA CYS A 23 -13.24 -32.22 -0.69
C CYS A 23 -13.16 -33.78 -0.73
N GLY A 24 -13.96 -34.55 0.02
CA GLY A 24 -13.85 -36.00 0.16
C GLY A 24 -15.11 -36.77 -0.27
N ASP A 25 -15.21 -37.15 -1.54
CA ASP A 25 -16.07 -38.28 -1.94
C ASP A 25 -15.40 -39.10 -3.04
N LYS A 26 -15.25 -40.41 -2.76
CA LYS A 26 -14.89 -41.48 -3.71
C LYS A 26 -16.16 -42.08 -4.27
N GLU A 27 -16.39 -41.97 -5.58
CA GLU A 27 -17.28 -42.91 -6.29
C GLU A 27 -16.48 -44.04 -6.93
N ALA A 28 -16.90 -45.27 -6.62
CA ALA A 28 -16.33 -46.50 -7.11
C ALA A 28 -16.61 -46.67 -8.62
N ALA A 29 -15.55 -46.76 -9.42
CA ALA A 29 -15.62 -47.09 -10.83
C ALA A 29 -16.18 -48.51 -11.08
N SER A 30 -17.10 -48.63 -12.04
CA SER A 30 -17.42 -49.89 -12.75
C SER A 30 -16.63 -49.94 -14.08
N PRO A 31 -16.39 -51.14 -14.66
CA PRO A 31 -15.11 -51.45 -15.28
C PRO A 31 -14.89 -50.93 -16.72
N ALA A 32 -13.63 -50.57 -16.93
CA ALA A 32 -12.87 -50.26 -18.13
C ALA A 32 -13.40 -50.74 -19.50
N ALA A 33 -13.41 -49.81 -20.45
CA ALA A 33 -13.10 -50.09 -21.86
C ALA A 33 -11.56 -50.07 -22.06
N PRO A 34 -11.00 -50.85 -22.99
CA PRO A 34 -9.56 -51.06 -23.12
C PRO A 34 -8.80 -49.79 -23.56
N PRO A 35 -7.50 -49.70 -23.23
CA PRO A 35 -6.71 -48.47 -23.35
C PRO A 35 -6.47 -48.12 -24.82
N ALA A 36 -6.76 -46.87 -25.19
CA ALA A 36 -6.18 -46.26 -26.38
C ALA A 36 -4.68 -46.02 -26.10
N GLU A 37 -3.87 -46.40 -27.07
CA GLU A 37 -2.41 -46.35 -27.05
C GLU A 37 -1.88 -44.98 -26.61
N LYS A 38 -0.98 -44.99 -25.62
CA LYS A 38 -0.13 -43.86 -25.26
C LYS A 38 0.67 -43.43 -26.50
N GLN A 39 0.36 -42.24 -27.03
CA GLN A 39 1.37 -41.48 -27.77
C GLN A 39 2.40 -40.96 -26.75
N PRO A 40 3.70 -41.13 -27.01
CA PRO A 40 4.74 -40.71 -26.09
C PRO A 40 4.75 -39.18 -25.95
N ALA A 41 5.09 -38.74 -24.75
CA ALA A 41 5.36 -37.36 -24.41
C ALA A 41 6.21 -36.70 -25.51
N ALA A 42 5.70 -35.59 -26.05
CA ALA A 42 6.53 -34.70 -26.82
C ALA A 42 7.60 -34.16 -25.88
N GLU A 43 8.84 -34.57 -26.14
CA GLU A 43 10.05 -34.02 -25.54
C GLU A 43 9.98 -32.49 -25.55
N ALA A 44 10.22 -31.89 -24.39
CA ALA A 44 10.60 -30.50 -24.30
C ALA A 44 11.73 -30.22 -25.31
N PRO A 45 11.66 -29.17 -26.15
CA PRO A 45 12.78 -28.84 -26.99
C PRO A 45 13.91 -28.34 -26.10
N ALA A 46 14.87 -29.23 -25.84
CA ALA A 46 16.20 -28.89 -25.37
C ALA A 46 16.90 -28.11 -26.49
N GLY A 47 16.68 -26.79 -26.49
CA GLY A 47 17.43 -25.82 -27.26
C GLY A 47 18.40 -25.08 -26.35
N GLY A 48 19.54 -25.71 -26.05
CA GLY A 48 20.70 -25.00 -25.53
C GLY A 48 21.24 -24.05 -26.59
N GLY A 49 20.86 -22.77 -26.50
CA GLY A 49 21.54 -21.66 -27.15
C GLY A 49 22.60 -21.14 -26.19
N ALA A 50 23.85 -21.10 -26.65
CA ALA A 50 24.97 -20.54 -25.93
C ALA A 50 24.69 -19.09 -25.51
N ALA A 51 25.31 -18.66 -24.40
CA ALA A 51 25.47 -17.25 -24.07
C ALA A 51 26.13 -16.53 -25.26
N GLU A 52 25.29 -15.90 -26.07
CA GLU A 52 25.63 -14.97 -27.13
C GLU A 52 25.32 -13.58 -26.57
N GLU A 53 26.26 -12.65 -26.75
CA GLU A 53 26.22 -11.29 -26.23
C GLU A 53 24.84 -10.65 -26.42
N ALA A 54 24.42 -9.88 -25.40
CA ALA A 54 23.18 -9.11 -25.38
C ALA A 54 22.88 -8.49 -26.77
N PRO A 55 21.80 -8.92 -27.46
CA PRO A 55 21.29 -8.13 -28.55
C PRO A 55 20.72 -6.86 -27.93
N ALA A 56 21.17 -5.73 -28.49
CA ALA A 56 20.71 -4.39 -28.17
C ALA A 56 19.19 -4.33 -28.06
N ALA A 57 18.72 -3.48 -27.14
CA ALA A 57 17.36 -2.98 -27.08
C ALA A 57 16.77 -2.84 -28.50
N ASP A 58 15.51 -3.21 -28.67
CA ASP A 58 14.73 -2.64 -29.76
C ASP A 58 14.74 -1.12 -29.55
N LEU A 59 15.67 -0.50 -30.27
CA LEU A 59 16.02 0.91 -30.20
C LEU A 59 14.84 1.73 -30.71
N VAL A 60 14.02 2.25 -29.80
CA VAL A 60 13.69 3.67 -29.94
C VAL A 60 15.04 4.39 -30.03
N ALA A 61 15.25 5.19 -31.08
CA ALA A 61 16.51 5.91 -31.24
C ALA A 61 16.75 6.71 -29.96
N SER A 62 17.84 6.41 -29.25
CA SER A 62 18.23 7.16 -28.05
C SER A 62 18.27 8.64 -28.41
N LEU A 63 17.55 9.47 -27.65
CA LEU A 63 17.53 10.90 -27.87
C LEU A 63 18.95 11.47 -27.70
N SER A 64 19.21 12.60 -28.36
CA SER A 64 20.35 13.42 -27.94
C SER A 64 20.16 13.89 -26.50
N LEU A 65 21.24 14.27 -25.82
CA LEU A 65 21.12 14.79 -24.45
C LEU A 65 20.26 16.06 -24.42
N GLU A 66 20.37 16.89 -25.46
CA GLU A 66 19.60 18.11 -25.65
C GLU A 66 18.11 17.82 -25.86
N ASP A 67 17.75 16.83 -26.69
CA ASP A 67 16.35 16.44 -26.87
C ASP A 67 15.76 15.86 -25.57
N ARG A 68 16.55 15.06 -24.83
CA ARG A 68 16.12 14.55 -23.52
C ARG A 68 15.94 15.67 -22.50
N ALA A 69 16.84 16.65 -22.50
CA ALA A 69 16.76 17.81 -21.63
C ALA A 69 15.49 18.63 -21.89
N ALA A 70 15.13 18.81 -23.17
CA ALA A 70 13.87 19.43 -23.55
C ALA A 70 12.66 18.62 -23.04
N LEU A 71 12.69 17.29 -23.15
CA LEU A 71 11.61 16.42 -22.69
C LEU A 71 11.43 16.44 -21.16
N MET A 72 12.53 16.53 -20.41
CA MET A 72 12.53 16.55 -18.93
C MET A 72 12.41 17.95 -18.32
N GLY A 73 12.27 19.01 -19.13
CA GLY A 73 12.02 20.37 -18.65
C GLY A 73 13.11 20.92 -17.73
N PHE A 74 12.74 21.30 -16.49
CA PHE A 74 13.66 21.91 -15.53
C PHE A 74 14.80 20.98 -15.08
N ALA A 75 14.70 19.67 -15.32
CA ALA A 75 15.75 18.70 -15.01
C ALA A 75 17.12 19.11 -15.57
N GLN A 76 17.14 19.77 -16.72
CA GLN A 76 18.38 20.24 -17.36
C GLN A 76 19.13 21.31 -16.54
N GLN A 77 18.44 21.98 -15.62
CA GLN A 77 19.00 23.00 -14.72
C GLN A 77 19.45 22.38 -13.39
N VAL A 78 19.02 21.16 -13.06
CA VAL A 78 19.35 20.50 -11.80
C VAL A 78 20.68 19.77 -11.95
N HIS A 79 21.67 20.12 -11.12
CA HIS A 79 23.01 19.52 -11.19
C HIS A 79 22.97 18.01 -10.90
N LYS A 80 23.80 17.22 -11.59
CA LYS A 80 23.83 15.74 -11.49
C LYS A 80 24.24 15.17 -10.13
N GLU A 81 24.77 16.00 -9.24
CA GLU A 81 24.99 15.65 -7.83
C GLU A 81 23.67 15.53 -7.05
N TYR A 82 22.56 15.99 -7.62
CA TYR A 82 21.25 15.74 -7.05
C TYR A 82 20.87 14.27 -7.23
N GLU A 83 20.63 13.56 -6.13
CA GLU A 83 20.34 12.13 -6.11
C GLU A 83 18.88 11.85 -6.49
N VAL A 84 17.98 12.81 -6.24
CA VAL A 84 16.55 12.75 -6.57
C VAL A 84 16.17 13.94 -7.44
N TYR A 85 15.36 13.66 -8.46
CA TYR A 85 14.61 14.64 -9.22
C TYR A 85 13.21 14.10 -9.49
N MET A 86 12.20 14.92 -9.28
CA MET A 86 10.80 14.64 -9.62
C MET A 86 10.17 15.92 -10.17
N SER A 87 9.32 15.79 -11.18
CA SER A 87 8.61 16.92 -11.78
C SER A 87 7.18 16.56 -12.13
N LEU A 88 6.32 17.57 -12.18
CA LEU A 88 4.94 17.48 -12.64
C LEU A 88 4.56 18.77 -13.37
N ASP A 89 4.08 18.63 -14.60
CA ASP A 89 3.58 19.70 -15.45
C ASP A 89 2.04 19.75 -15.32
N LEU A 90 1.60 20.49 -14.31
CA LEU A 90 0.18 20.64 -13.99
C LEU A 90 -0.58 21.36 -15.10
N GLY A 91 0.06 22.32 -15.76
CA GLY A 91 -0.48 23.09 -16.88
C GLY A 91 -0.83 22.20 -18.05
N LYS A 92 0.04 21.25 -18.44
CA LYS A 92 -0.29 20.25 -19.44
C LYS A 92 -1.42 19.32 -19.01
N ILE A 93 -1.46 18.91 -17.74
CA ILE A 93 -2.55 18.07 -17.22
C ILE A 93 -3.89 18.83 -17.28
N LEU A 94 -3.92 20.10 -16.85
CA LEU A 94 -5.10 20.96 -16.93
C LEU A 94 -5.53 21.20 -18.38
N ALA A 95 -4.58 21.47 -19.29
CA ALA A 95 -4.87 21.62 -20.72
C ALA A 95 -5.48 20.35 -21.32
N ALA A 96 -4.94 19.18 -20.96
CA ALA A 96 -5.45 17.88 -21.40
C ALA A 96 -6.85 17.57 -20.87
N THR A 97 -7.17 18.10 -19.70
CA THR A 97 -8.43 17.85 -18.99
C THR A 97 -9.42 19.01 -19.11
N LYS A 98 -9.11 20.03 -19.92
CA LYS A 98 -9.95 21.21 -20.11
C LYS A 98 -11.37 20.85 -20.55
N GLY A 99 -12.36 21.40 -19.85
CA GLY A 99 -13.78 21.15 -20.10
C GLY A 99 -14.28 19.81 -19.56
N THR A 100 -13.45 19.08 -18.80
CA THR A 100 -13.86 17.88 -18.07
C THR A 100 -14.19 18.21 -16.62
N ARG A 101 -14.88 17.31 -15.94
CA ARG A 101 -15.13 17.43 -14.50
C ARG A 101 -13.85 17.46 -13.66
N LEU A 102 -12.78 16.82 -14.14
CA LEU A 102 -11.48 16.83 -13.47
C LEU A 102 -10.90 18.26 -13.43
N GLU A 103 -10.96 18.99 -14.54
CA GLU A 103 -10.51 20.39 -14.58
C GLU A 103 -11.36 21.27 -13.68
N GLN A 104 -12.69 21.12 -13.68
CA GLN A 104 -13.56 21.88 -12.76
C GLN A 104 -13.23 21.62 -11.29
N MET A 105 -12.92 20.38 -10.93
CA MET A 105 -12.56 20.03 -9.55
C MET A 105 -11.19 20.55 -9.15
N VAL A 106 -10.19 20.33 -9.99
CA VAL A 106 -8.84 20.84 -9.73
C VAL A 106 -8.90 22.37 -9.64
N SER A 107 -9.62 23.03 -10.55
CA SER A 107 -9.81 24.48 -10.53
C SER A 107 -10.58 24.94 -9.29
N ALA A 108 -11.65 24.27 -8.88
CA ALA A 108 -12.40 24.62 -7.68
C ALA A 108 -11.57 24.45 -6.40
N GLU A 109 -10.74 23.41 -6.31
CA GLU A 109 -9.81 23.23 -5.19
C GLU A 109 -8.75 24.34 -5.20
N LEU A 110 -8.17 24.63 -6.36
CA LEU A 110 -7.19 25.73 -6.53
C LEU A 110 -7.80 27.11 -6.22
N GLU A 111 -9.07 27.35 -6.61
CA GLU A 111 -9.83 28.55 -6.26
C GLU A 111 -10.11 28.63 -4.75
N GLY A 112 -10.46 27.52 -4.11
CA GLY A 112 -10.60 27.43 -2.65
C GLY A 112 -9.29 27.73 -1.91
N MET A 113 -8.16 27.49 -2.56
CA MET A 113 -6.82 27.81 -2.07
C MET A 113 -6.39 29.26 -2.37
N GLN A 114 -7.22 30.10 -3.00
CA GLN A 114 -6.89 31.53 -3.19
C GLN A 114 -6.74 32.31 -1.88
N ASP A 115 -7.32 31.80 -0.79
CA ASP A 115 -7.14 32.34 0.57
C ASP A 115 -5.81 31.88 1.23
N GLU A 116 -5.02 31.02 0.59
CA GLU A 116 -3.70 30.57 1.09
C GLU A 116 -2.55 31.50 0.66
N GLU A 117 -1.51 31.62 1.50
CA GLU A 117 -0.34 32.48 1.26
C GLU A 117 0.56 32.03 0.08
N MET A 118 0.31 30.86 -0.53
CA MET A 118 1.02 30.37 -1.73
C MET A 118 0.07 30.21 -2.94
N PRO A 119 0.42 30.75 -4.12
CA PRO A 119 -0.43 30.73 -5.31
C PRO A 119 -0.32 29.39 -6.06
N LEU A 120 -0.65 28.28 -5.40
CA LEU A 120 -0.65 26.95 -6.03
C LEU A 120 -1.57 26.91 -7.27
N TRP A 121 -2.59 27.77 -7.29
CA TRP A 121 -3.49 28.01 -8.42
C TRP A 121 -2.81 28.58 -9.67
N ALA A 122 -1.67 29.25 -9.54
CA ALA A 122 -0.93 29.84 -10.66
C ALA A 122 0.18 28.93 -11.21
N MET A 123 0.34 27.72 -10.65
CA MET A 123 1.44 26.82 -11.00
C MET A 123 1.22 26.17 -12.37
N LYS A 124 2.11 26.46 -13.33
CA LYS A 124 2.18 25.76 -14.62
C LYS A 124 2.90 24.42 -14.50
N ASP A 125 4.06 24.41 -13.85
CA ASP A 125 4.82 23.19 -13.59
C ASP A 125 5.57 23.30 -12.27
N GLY A 126 5.92 22.15 -11.67
CA GLY A 126 6.63 22.07 -10.41
C GLY A 126 7.65 20.95 -10.39
N PHE A 127 8.68 21.10 -9.55
CA PHE A 127 9.70 20.09 -9.35
C PHE A 127 10.18 20.03 -7.90
N MET A 128 10.72 18.86 -7.53
CA MET A 128 11.52 18.64 -6.33
C MET A 128 12.85 18.01 -6.74
N ALA A 129 13.95 18.47 -6.16
CA ALA A 129 15.23 17.82 -6.26
C ALA A 129 15.86 17.70 -4.87
N ALA A 130 16.43 16.54 -4.55
CA ALA A 130 17.20 16.35 -3.31
C ALA A 130 18.61 15.86 -3.62
N GLY A 131 19.60 16.44 -2.97
CA GLY A 131 21.01 16.21 -3.26
C GLY A 131 21.72 15.27 -2.32
N ALA A 132 23.03 15.24 -2.49
CA ALA A 132 23.91 14.26 -1.86
C ALA A 132 23.64 14.10 -0.36
N GLY A 133 23.49 12.85 0.07
CA GLY A 133 23.27 12.46 1.46
C GLY A 133 21.81 12.36 1.89
N VAL A 134 20.83 12.68 1.02
CA VAL A 134 19.41 12.51 1.38
C VAL A 134 19.06 11.07 1.73
N GLY A 135 19.66 10.07 1.07
CA GLY A 135 19.48 8.65 1.42
C GLY A 135 19.90 8.33 2.86
N GLU A 136 21.09 8.79 3.27
CA GLU A 136 21.60 8.62 4.64
C GLU A 136 20.71 9.33 5.65
N GLN A 137 20.24 10.54 5.34
CA GLN A 137 19.32 11.27 6.22
C GLN A 137 17.99 10.52 6.37
N LEU A 138 17.41 10.02 5.28
CA LEU A 138 16.18 9.23 5.32
C LEU A 138 16.36 7.95 6.15
N GLU A 139 17.47 7.25 6.01
CA GLU A 139 17.77 6.06 6.83
C GLU A 139 17.74 6.40 8.33
N VAL A 140 18.42 7.49 8.74
CA VAL A 140 18.41 7.94 10.13
C VAL A 140 17.01 8.34 10.59
N TRP A 141 16.25 9.07 9.75
CA TRP A 141 14.87 9.44 10.06
C TRP A 141 13.97 8.21 10.27
N TYR A 142 14.09 7.19 9.41
CA TYR A 142 13.31 5.96 9.56
C TYR A 142 13.69 5.17 10.80
N LYS A 143 14.98 5.12 11.17
CA LYS A 143 15.40 4.52 12.46
C LYS A 143 14.74 5.22 13.64
N LEU A 144 14.74 6.56 13.66
CA LEU A 144 14.10 7.33 14.72
C LEU A 144 12.58 7.12 14.77
N ILE A 145 11.91 7.10 13.61
CA ILE A 145 10.47 6.81 13.51
C ILE A 145 10.16 5.38 13.98
N ASN A 146 10.99 4.40 13.61
CA ASN A 146 10.81 3.02 14.05
C ASN A 146 10.95 2.90 15.56
N GLU A 147 11.90 3.61 16.18
CA GLU A 147 12.04 3.63 17.63
C GLU A 147 10.84 4.30 18.33
N ILE A 148 10.32 5.38 17.77
CA ILE A 148 9.05 6.00 18.19
C ILE A 148 7.90 4.97 18.12
N ASN A 149 7.79 4.22 17.03
CA ASN A 149 6.76 3.20 16.87
C ASN A 149 6.95 2.02 17.84
N LYS A 150 8.20 1.63 18.13
CA LYS A 150 8.53 0.61 19.15
C LYS A 150 8.10 1.07 20.54
N VAL A 151 8.33 2.33 20.91
CA VAL A 151 7.85 2.90 22.20
C VAL A 151 6.32 2.88 22.27
N SER A 152 5.65 3.30 21.19
CA SER A 152 4.18 3.26 21.14
C SER A 152 3.64 1.85 21.32
N THR A 153 4.27 0.88 20.64
CA THR A 153 3.89 -0.53 20.72
C THR A 153 4.20 -1.10 22.12
N LEU A 154 5.34 -0.73 22.71
CA LEU A 154 5.71 -1.09 24.08
C LEU A 154 4.65 -0.61 25.07
N ALA A 155 4.25 0.66 25.00
CA ALA A 155 3.22 1.23 25.86
C ALA A 155 1.88 0.48 25.74
N MET A 156 1.47 0.15 24.51
CA MET A 156 0.27 -0.65 24.27
C MET A 156 0.38 -2.03 24.92
N LEU A 157 1.53 -2.70 24.79
CA LEU A 157 1.76 -4.04 25.33
C LEU A 157 1.88 -4.06 26.86
N GLU A 158 2.53 -3.06 27.46
CA GLU A 158 2.60 -2.89 28.92
C GLU A 158 1.22 -2.64 29.52
N ASN A 159 0.43 -1.74 28.90
CA ASN A 159 -0.96 -1.52 29.32
C ASN A 159 -1.77 -2.81 29.23
N ALA A 160 -1.64 -3.57 28.14
CA ALA A 160 -2.29 -4.87 28.01
C ALA A 160 -1.80 -5.87 29.07
N ALA A 161 -0.51 -5.87 29.42
CA ALA A 161 0.03 -6.73 30.47
C ALA A 161 -0.49 -6.33 31.87
N VAL A 162 -0.61 -5.05 32.17
CA VAL A 162 -1.18 -4.54 33.43
C VAL A 162 -2.67 -4.87 33.52
N GLU A 163 -3.45 -4.63 32.47
CA GLU A 163 -4.87 -5.01 32.39
C GLU A 163 -5.05 -6.52 32.57
N ALA A 164 -4.11 -7.32 32.05
CA ALA A 164 -4.09 -8.76 32.22
C ALA A 164 -3.61 -9.23 33.60
N GLY A 165 -3.10 -8.33 34.46
CA GLY A 165 -2.52 -8.66 35.77
C GLY A 165 -1.17 -9.37 35.69
N LEU A 166 -0.45 -9.23 34.58
CA LEU A 166 0.87 -9.81 34.33
C LEU A 166 2.02 -8.91 34.79
N MET A 167 1.74 -7.62 34.94
CA MET A 167 2.70 -6.57 35.29
C MET A 167 2.01 -5.63 36.30
N ASP A 168 2.76 -5.16 37.30
CA ASP A 168 2.24 -4.13 38.19
C ASP A 168 2.30 -2.76 37.47
N PRO A 169 1.32 -1.85 37.65
CA PRO A 169 1.37 -0.52 37.04
C PRO A 169 2.65 0.27 37.38
N GLU A 170 3.28 -0.02 38.52
CA GLU A 170 4.54 0.59 38.95
C GLU A 170 5.76 0.09 38.16
N ASP A 171 5.65 -1.05 37.47
CA ASP A 171 6.69 -1.66 36.63
C ASP A 171 6.58 -1.25 35.15
N MET A 172 5.55 -0.46 34.80
CA MET A 172 5.43 0.13 33.47
C MET A 172 6.57 1.13 33.24
N THR A 173 7.16 1.08 32.04
CA THR A 173 8.16 2.07 31.62
C THR A 173 7.51 3.21 30.84
N VAL A 174 6.30 3.01 30.31
CA VAL A 174 5.54 4.04 29.59
C VAL A 174 4.15 4.18 30.19
N ILE A 175 4.00 5.16 31.10
CA ILE A 175 2.87 5.29 32.03
C ILE A 175 1.54 5.68 31.34
N ASP A 176 1.56 6.34 30.17
CA ASP A 176 0.34 6.73 29.45
C ASP A 176 0.55 6.85 27.92
N PRO A 177 -0.29 6.24 27.06
CA PRO A 177 -0.30 6.45 25.61
C PRO A 177 -0.51 7.92 25.17
N SER A 178 -1.24 8.75 25.95
CA SER A 178 -1.30 10.20 25.71
C SER A 178 -0.07 10.96 26.20
N ALA A 179 0.76 10.33 27.04
CA ALA A 179 2.06 10.79 27.47
C ALA A 179 3.21 10.09 26.73
N PHE A 180 2.95 9.65 25.49
CA PHE A 180 3.94 9.08 24.55
C PHE A 180 5.29 9.84 24.52
N MET A 181 5.25 11.17 24.71
CA MET A 181 6.43 12.04 24.78
C MET A 181 7.28 11.87 26.05
N GLU A 182 6.76 11.25 27.13
CA GLU A 182 7.46 11.07 28.42
C GLU A 182 8.36 9.80 28.44
N GLY A 183 8.03 8.75 27.67
CA GLY A 183 8.83 7.53 27.58
C GLY A 183 10.02 7.63 26.62
N ILE A 184 9.95 8.53 25.63
CA ILE A 184 11.05 8.84 24.70
C ILE A 184 12.31 9.32 25.44
N PRO A 185 12.22 10.26 26.40
CA PRO A 185 13.30 10.66 27.31
C PRO A 185 14.11 9.52 27.92
N ALA A 186 13.45 8.58 28.61
CA ALA A 186 14.12 7.49 29.31
C ALA A 186 14.87 6.58 28.33
N ARG A 187 14.21 6.16 27.24
CA ARG A 187 14.84 5.35 26.20
C ARG A 187 15.99 6.07 25.49
N PHE A 188 15.85 7.38 25.27
CA PHE A 188 16.91 8.19 24.70
C PHE A 188 18.14 8.21 25.62
N SER A 189 17.93 8.30 26.92
CA SER A 189 19.00 8.24 27.93
C SER A 189 19.68 6.87 27.97
N GLU A 190 18.89 5.79 28.02
CA GLU A 190 19.40 4.41 28.08
C GLU A 190 20.22 4.02 26.85
N ASN A 191 19.83 4.50 25.67
CA ASN A 191 20.50 4.23 24.40
C ASN A 191 21.20 5.48 23.85
N PHE A 192 21.64 6.36 24.74
CA PHE A 192 22.17 7.67 24.38
C PHE A 192 23.28 7.58 23.33
N ASP A 193 24.25 6.66 23.50
CA ASP A 193 25.38 6.50 22.59
C ASP A 193 24.96 6.11 21.16
N GLU A 194 23.88 5.36 20.99
CA GLU A 194 23.35 4.99 19.67
C GLU A 194 22.66 6.18 19.01
N TYR A 195 21.75 6.84 19.73
CA TYR A 195 20.99 7.96 19.17
C TYR A 195 21.86 9.19 18.90
N ILE A 196 22.82 9.47 19.78
CA ILE A 196 23.71 10.61 19.60
C ILE A 196 24.60 10.43 18.38
N GLU A 197 25.03 9.21 18.04
CA GLU A 197 25.80 8.95 16.82
C GLU A 197 24.97 9.30 15.57
N ASP A 198 23.69 8.98 15.58
CA ASP A 198 22.79 9.31 14.47
C ASP A 198 22.47 10.80 14.41
N ILE A 199 22.25 11.47 15.54
CA ILE A 199 22.10 12.93 15.62
C ILE A 199 23.39 13.64 15.18
N GLU A 200 24.56 13.09 15.49
CA GLU A 200 25.86 13.61 15.04
C GLU A 200 25.98 13.54 13.52
N LYS A 201 25.44 12.50 12.86
CA LYS A 201 25.38 12.37 11.40
C LYS A 201 24.29 13.22 10.74
N LEU A 202 23.21 13.55 11.46
CA LEU A 202 22.09 14.32 10.90
C LEU A 202 22.56 15.66 10.33
N GLN A 203 22.16 15.95 9.10
CA GLN A 203 22.34 17.24 8.46
C GLN A 203 21.07 17.57 7.69
N MET A 204 20.78 18.86 7.52
CA MET A 204 19.73 19.25 6.59
C MET A 204 20.13 18.80 5.18
N PRO A 205 19.42 17.83 4.56
CA PRO A 205 19.74 17.43 3.20
C PRO A 205 19.45 18.61 2.27
N PRO A 206 20.25 18.80 1.21
CA PRO A 206 19.98 19.84 0.25
C PRO A 206 18.74 19.49 -0.57
N VAL A 207 17.68 20.26 -0.45
CA VAL A 207 16.44 20.06 -1.17
C VAL A 207 16.05 21.36 -1.84
N MET A 208 15.70 21.27 -3.12
CA MET A 208 15.07 22.32 -3.91
C MET A 208 13.64 21.90 -4.20
N VAL A 209 12.71 22.82 -4.00
CA VAL A 209 11.36 22.74 -4.53
C VAL A 209 11.18 23.99 -5.39
N GLY A 210 10.69 23.82 -6.60
CA GLY A 210 10.44 24.96 -7.46
C GLY A 210 9.18 24.82 -8.28
N MET A 211 8.70 25.96 -8.74
CA MET A 211 7.45 26.07 -9.48
C MET A 211 7.55 27.19 -10.52
N ASN A 212 6.98 26.94 -11.68
CA ASN A 212 6.75 27.92 -12.71
C ASN A 212 5.40 28.59 -12.46
N LEU A 213 5.44 29.90 -12.20
CA LEU A 213 4.26 30.69 -11.85
C LEU A 213 3.59 31.35 -13.06
N GLY A 214 4.11 31.11 -14.28
CA GLY A 214 3.59 31.73 -15.49
C GLY A 214 3.47 33.25 -15.37
N ASP A 215 2.27 33.77 -15.64
CA ASP A 215 2.01 35.21 -15.66
C ASP A 215 1.99 35.83 -14.25
N TYR A 216 1.78 35.02 -13.20
CA TYR A 216 1.82 35.47 -11.81
C TYR A 216 3.25 35.72 -11.28
N ARG A 217 4.28 35.38 -12.07
CA ARG A 217 5.68 35.50 -11.67
C ARG A 217 6.05 36.90 -11.20
N GLU A 218 5.65 37.95 -11.91
CA GLU A 218 6.03 39.33 -11.56
C GLU A 218 5.39 39.80 -10.25
N GLU A 219 4.12 39.47 -10.03
CA GLU A 219 3.39 39.78 -8.81
C GLU A 219 3.98 39.02 -7.62
N PHE A 220 4.18 37.70 -7.76
CA PHE A 220 4.82 36.90 -6.72
C PHE A 220 6.23 37.35 -6.40
N ALA A 221 7.01 37.80 -7.40
CA ALA A 221 8.34 38.33 -7.15
C ALA A 221 8.30 39.62 -6.30
N ALA A 222 7.31 40.47 -6.50
CA ALA A 222 7.11 41.68 -5.68
C ALA A 222 6.70 41.31 -4.25
N ASP A 223 5.78 40.36 -4.09
CA ASP A 223 5.31 39.88 -2.78
C ASP A 223 6.44 39.18 -2.02
N LEU A 224 7.20 38.31 -2.69
CA LEU A 224 8.37 37.65 -2.13
C LEU A 224 9.41 38.67 -1.67
N ALA A 225 9.70 39.71 -2.47
CA ALA A 225 10.63 40.76 -2.08
C ALA A 225 10.13 41.53 -0.84
N MET A 226 8.84 41.83 -0.76
CA MET A 226 8.23 42.45 0.42
C MET A 226 8.30 41.54 1.65
N GLY A 227 7.94 40.26 1.51
CA GLY A 227 7.99 39.26 2.57
C GLY A 227 9.39 39.01 3.09
N ILE A 228 10.39 38.96 2.21
CA ILE A 228 11.82 38.86 2.57
C ILE A 228 12.29 40.08 3.36
N GLU A 229 11.87 41.29 2.98
CA GLU A 229 12.21 42.52 3.71
C GLU A 229 11.53 42.57 5.08
N GLU A 230 10.24 42.24 5.17
CA GLU A 230 9.50 42.18 6.42
C GLU A 230 10.09 41.12 7.36
N MET A 231 10.28 39.90 6.88
CA MET A 231 10.94 38.82 7.60
C MET A 231 12.34 39.27 8.04
N GLY A 232 13.14 39.83 7.15
CA GLY A 232 14.47 40.39 7.44
C GLY A 232 14.48 41.39 8.60
N SER A 233 13.44 42.21 8.75
CA SER A 233 13.30 43.18 9.83
C SER A 233 12.91 42.55 11.19
N MET A 234 12.29 41.36 11.15
CA MET A 234 11.83 40.60 12.31
C MET A 234 12.80 39.49 12.73
N LEU A 235 13.72 39.10 11.85
CA LEU A 235 14.66 38.03 12.13
C LEU A 235 15.59 38.38 13.31
N PRO A 236 15.84 37.42 14.21
CA PRO A 236 16.79 37.61 15.29
C PRO A 236 18.20 37.95 14.76
N PRO A 237 19.03 38.70 15.51
CA PRO A 237 20.35 39.15 15.07
C PRO A 237 21.34 38.03 14.70
N PHE A 238 21.08 36.79 15.10
CA PHE A 238 21.92 35.62 14.79
C PHE A 238 21.60 34.99 13.42
N VAL A 239 20.51 35.36 12.77
CA VAL A 239 20.20 34.91 11.40
C VAL A 239 20.97 35.77 10.41
N GLN A 240 21.82 35.13 9.61
CA GLN A 240 22.62 35.81 8.60
C GLN A 240 21.87 35.83 7.28
N ARG A 241 21.54 37.03 6.80
CA ARG A 241 20.97 37.25 5.46
C ARG A 241 22.08 37.57 4.46
N SER A 242 22.04 36.95 3.29
CA SER A 242 22.90 37.27 2.15
C SER A 242 22.12 37.17 0.84
N ASP A 243 22.50 37.96 -0.16
CA ASP A 243 22.00 37.79 -1.53
C ASP A 243 23.10 37.13 -2.37
N VAL A 244 22.74 36.11 -3.13
CA VAL A 244 23.68 35.32 -3.93
C VAL A 244 23.21 35.15 -5.36
N GLN A 245 24.19 35.18 -6.27
CA GLN A 245 24.01 34.80 -7.66
C GLN A 245 24.40 33.32 -7.85
N ARG A 246 23.60 32.55 -8.59
CA ARG A 246 23.85 31.16 -8.97
C ARG A 246 23.63 30.97 -10.48
N GLY A 247 24.70 31.06 -11.26
CA GLY A 247 24.64 31.07 -12.73
C GLY A 247 24.25 32.43 -13.31
N GLU A 248 23.91 32.49 -14.60
CA GLU A 248 23.63 33.75 -15.31
C GLU A 248 22.31 34.41 -14.87
N ASP A 249 21.30 33.62 -14.50
CA ASP A 249 19.90 34.01 -14.28
C ASP A 249 19.32 33.50 -12.93
N GLY A 250 20.19 33.12 -11.99
CA GLY A 250 19.79 32.65 -10.66
C GLY A 250 20.05 33.70 -9.58
N GLU A 251 19.01 34.35 -9.09
CA GLU A 251 19.07 35.36 -8.02
C GLU A 251 18.34 34.86 -6.78
N PHE A 252 19.04 34.78 -5.64
CA PHE A 252 18.52 34.20 -4.41
C PHE A 252 18.85 35.05 -3.19
N THR A 253 17.89 35.19 -2.29
CA THR A 253 18.15 35.62 -0.92
C THR A 253 18.27 34.38 -0.03
N MET A 254 19.36 34.32 0.72
CA MET A 254 19.70 33.25 1.65
C MET A 254 19.59 33.70 3.09
N PHE A 255 19.12 32.78 3.93
CA PHE A 255 19.07 32.89 5.38
C PHE A 255 19.85 31.73 5.97
N ARG A 256 20.92 32.05 6.69
CA ARG A 256 21.74 31.08 7.39
C ARG A 256 21.55 31.19 8.89
N LEU A 257 21.33 30.05 9.51
CA LEU A 257 21.03 29.90 10.92
C LEU A 257 21.90 28.81 11.52
N LEU A 258 22.62 29.13 12.59
CA LEU A 258 23.27 28.14 13.44
C LEU A 258 22.30 27.78 14.57
N ILE A 259 21.95 26.50 14.71
CA ILE A 259 20.99 26.05 15.73
C ILE A 259 21.44 26.43 17.14
N GLY A 260 22.75 26.40 17.41
CA GLY A 260 23.32 26.82 18.70
C GLY A 260 23.02 28.28 19.08
N ASP A 261 22.76 29.16 18.11
CA ASP A 261 22.44 30.56 18.39
C ASP A 261 20.96 30.76 18.74
N MET A 262 20.08 29.80 18.41
CA MET A 262 18.66 29.82 18.80
C MET A 262 18.42 29.28 20.21
N ILE A 263 19.31 28.42 20.67
CA ILE A 263 19.10 27.61 21.85
C ILE A 263 19.94 28.18 22.99
N ASP A 264 19.29 28.81 23.98
CA ASP A 264 19.96 29.13 25.24
C ASP A 264 20.29 27.82 25.98
N LYS A 265 21.57 27.59 26.24
CA LYS A 265 22.04 26.33 26.80
C LYS A 265 21.45 26.00 28.17
N GLU A 266 21.26 27.00 29.05
CA GLU A 266 20.71 26.77 30.39
C GLU A 266 19.21 26.48 30.31
N SER A 267 18.47 27.25 29.50
CA SER A 267 17.06 26.98 29.23
C SER A 267 16.84 25.62 28.58
N PHE A 268 17.71 25.23 27.64
CA PHE A 268 17.64 23.95 26.96
C PHE A 268 17.98 22.80 27.90
N ARG A 269 18.97 22.97 28.77
CA ARG A 269 19.25 22.03 29.84
C ARG A 269 18.03 21.85 30.74
N GLY A 270 17.36 22.94 31.11
CA GLY A 270 16.12 22.92 31.88
C GLY A 270 14.99 22.16 31.18
N SER A 271 14.81 22.34 29.87
CA SER A 271 13.80 21.60 29.10
C SER A 271 14.14 20.12 28.88
N MET A 272 15.38 19.72 29.14
CA MET A 272 15.88 18.34 28.96
C MET A 272 16.06 17.61 30.30
N GLU A 273 15.65 18.21 31.43
CA GLU A 273 15.82 17.61 32.76
C GLU A 273 15.14 16.24 32.89
N GLU A 274 14.04 16.03 32.17
CA GLU A 274 13.28 14.76 32.15
C GLU A 274 14.00 13.62 31.41
N ILE A 275 15.04 13.91 30.63
CA ILE A 275 15.84 12.93 29.88
C ILE A 275 16.96 12.34 30.77
N GLU A 276 17.14 12.86 32.00
CA GLU A 276 18.10 12.36 33.00
C GLU A 276 19.55 12.17 32.48
N LEU A 277 19.96 12.94 31.47
CA LEU A 277 21.31 12.87 30.91
C LEU A 277 22.36 13.27 31.96
N THR A 278 23.49 12.56 31.99
CA THR A 278 24.67 13.04 32.72
C THR A 278 25.18 14.35 32.13
N ASP A 279 25.97 15.09 32.92
CA ASP A 279 26.59 16.32 32.43
C ASP A 279 27.39 16.10 31.14
N ALA A 280 28.08 14.96 31.01
CA ALA A 280 28.88 14.67 29.81
C ALA A 280 28.00 14.38 28.58
N GLU A 281 26.91 13.65 28.76
CA GLU A 281 25.95 13.31 27.69
C GLU A 281 25.20 14.56 27.22
N PHE A 282 24.72 15.39 28.16
CA PHE A 282 24.12 16.67 27.81
C PHE A 282 25.07 17.54 26.99
N GLU A 283 26.35 17.65 27.41
CA GLU A 283 27.34 18.44 26.68
C GLU A 283 27.59 17.89 25.27
N ARG A 284 27.63 16.56 25.09
CA ARG A 284 27.76 15.93 23.76
C ARG A 284 26.53 16.21 22.89
N PHE A 285 25.33 16.03 23.44
CA PHE A 285 24.06 16.28 22.73
C PHE A 285 23.89 17.74 22.34
N TYR A 286 24.07 18.65 23.30
CA TYR A 286 24.04 20.08 23.03
C TYR A 286 25.05 20.46 21.95
N LYS A 287 26.28 19.92 22.00
CA LYS A 287 27.29 20.16 20.98
C LYS A 287 26.84 19.65 19.61
N ALA A 288 26.34 18.41 19.52
CA ALA A 288 25.89 17.82 18.26
C ALA A 288 24.79 18.66 17.60
N LEU A 289 23.82 19.16 18.37
CA LEU A 289 22.75 20.04 17.87
C LEU A 289 23.23 21.46 17.57
N SER A 290 24.00 22.06 18.48
CA SER A 290 24.41 23.47 18.36
C SER A 290 25.32 23.74 17.16
N GLU A 291 26.04 22.73 16.69
CA GLU A 291 26.91 22.81 15.50
C GLU A 291 26.12 22.67 14.18
N LYS A 292 24.83 22.28 14.22
CA LYS A 292 24.01 22.15 13.00
C LYS A 292 23.69 23.53 12.42
N THR A 293 23.82 23.62 11.10
CA THR A 293 23.46 24.81 10.32
C THR A 293 22.27 24.49 9.45
N VAL A 294 21.33 25.43 9.39
CA VAL A 294 20.24 25.45 8.41
C VAL A 294 20.49 26.63 7.49
N VAL A 295 20.52 26.38 6.19
CA VAL A 295 20.49 27.39 5.14
C VAL A 295 19.16 27.26 4.44
N MET A 296 18.42 28.35 4.33
CA MET A 296 17.23 28.47 3.49
C MET A 296 17.53 29.49 2.40
N ALA A 297 17.06 29.26 1.19
CA ALA A 297 17.14 30.23 0.11
C ALA A 297 15.80 30.31 -0.62
N ALA A 298 15.43 31.50 -1.05
CA ALA A 298 14.28 31.71 -1.90
C ALA A 298 14.68 32.68 -3.02
N GLY A 299 14.25 32.41 -4.23
CA GLY A 299 14.67 33.19 -5.39
C GLY A 299 14.16 32.63 -6.70
N PHE A 300 14.66 33.17 -7.80
CA PHE A 300 14.28 32.75 -9.14
C PHE A 300 15.46 32.19 -9.90
N LYS A 301 15.17 31.17 -10.72
CA LYS A 301 16.05 30.63 -11.75
C LYS A 301 15.27 30.62 -13.06
N GLY A 302 15.49 31.64 -13.90
CA GLY A 302 14.64 31.90 -15.05
C GLY A 302 13.20 32.20 -14.64
N ASP A 303 12.26 31.39 -15.12
CA ASP A 303 10.82 31.51 -14.84
C ASP A 303 10.37 30.74 -13.60
N HIS A 304 11.25 29.92 -13.02
CA HIS A 304 10.94 29.12 -11.84
C HIS A 304 11.29 29.88 -10.57
N PHE A 305 10.30 30.04 -9.69
CA PHE A 305 10.57 30.26 -8.28
C PHE A 305 11.18 28.99 -7.69
N VAL A 306 12.24 29.13 -6.90
CA VAL A 306 12.91 28.02 -6.24
C VAL A 306 13.09 28.36 -4.76
N PHE A 307 12.53 27.49 -3.92
CA PHE A 307 12.82 27.42 -2.50
C PHE A 307 13.83 26.30 -2.26
N PHE A 308 14.85 26.60 -1.46
CA PHE A 308 15.91 25.65 -1.11
C PHE A 308 16.10 25.61 0.40
N TYR A 309 16.40 24.43 0.92
CA TYR A 309 17.00 24.28 2.24
C TYR A 309 18.15 23.28 2.21
N GLY A 310 19.13 23.46 3.09
CA GLY A 310 20.30 22.60 3.19
C GLY A 310 21.18 22.93 4.40
N SER A 311 22.34 22.29 4.50
CA SER A 311 23.30 22.50 5.60
C SER A 311 24.33 23.59 5.29
N ASN A 312 24.51 23.95 4.01
CA ASN A 312 25.41 25.01 3.58
C ASN A 312 24.96 25.70 2.28
N GLU A 313 25.50 26.90 2.03
CA GLU A 313 25.15 27.74 0.87
C GLU A 313 25.69 27.18 -0.46
N GLU A 314 26.75 26.37 -0.43
CA GLU A 314 27.38 25.78 -1.62
C GLU A 314 26.58 24.61 -2.20
N GLN A 315 25.61 24.08 -1.45
CA GLN A 315 24.71 23.01 -1.88
C GLN A 315 23.61 23.46 -2.84
N LEU A 316 23.24 24.75 -2.85
CA LEU A 316 22.38 25.30 -3.90
C LEU A 316 23.18 25.37 -5.20
N LYS A 317 23.04 24.34 -6.04
CA LYS A 317 23.77 24.17 -7.29
C LYS A 317 22.82 23.92 -8.45
N PHE A 318 23.01 24.69 -9.52
CA PHE A 318 22.40 24.46 -10.82
C PHE A 318 23.46 23.94 -11.79
N ALA A 319 23.06 23.19 -12.80
CA ALA A 319 23.94 22.72 -13.86
C ALA A 319 24.37 23.89 -14.78
N GLU A 320 25.64 23.94 -15.18
CA GLU A 320 26.11 24.94 -16.17
C GLU A 320 25.89 24.47 -17.62
N SER A 321 25.63 23.18 -17.81
CA SER A 321 25.39 22.53 -19.11
C SER A 321 24.53 21.27 -18.94
N VAL A 322 23.97 20.75 -20.03
CA VAL A 322 23.15 19.53 -20.02
C VAL A 322 23.97 18.33 -19.50
N GLU A 323 25.26 18.23 -19.81
CA GLU A 323 26.18 17.18 -19.37
C GLU A 323 26.47 17.20 -17.85
N GLU A 324 26.19 18.32 -17.21
CA GLU A 324 26.29 18.50 -15.77
C GLU A 324 24.96 18.34 -15.04
N SER A 325 23.87 18.10 -15.78
CA SER A 325 22.53 17.98 -15.21
C SER A 325 22.13 16.53 -14.91
N VAL A 326 21.06 16.35 -14.12
CA VAL A 326 20.50 15.01 -13.83
C VAL A 326 20.05 14.27 -15.09
N VAL A 327 19.77 14.98 -16.20
CA VAL A 327 19.41 14.42 -17.51
C VAL A 327 20.55 13.55 -18.10
N ALA A 328 21.80 13.86 -17.74
CA ALA A 328 22.98 13.11 -18.19
C ALA A 328 23.18 11.79 -17.41
N LYS A 329 22.41 11.52 -16.37
CA LYS A 329 22.48 10.24 -15.64
C LYS A 329 22.05 9.09 -16.55
N PRO A 330 22.75 7.94 -16.56
CA PRO A 330 22.41 6.83 -17.44
C PRO A 330 20.98 6.32 -17.29
N VAL A 331 20.43 6.31 -16.07
CA VAL A 331 19.06 5.84 -15.81
C VAL A 331 18.01 6.78 -16.42
N ALA A 332 18.31 8.07 -16.59
CA ALA A 332 17.40 9.04 -17.20
C ALA A 332 17.12 8.75 -18.67
N ALA A 333 17.99 7.99 -19.37
CA ALA A 333 17.77 7.59 -20.76
C ALA A 333 16.51 6.75 -20.98
N PHE A 334 15.90 6.25 -19.91
CA PHE A 334 14.62 5.57 -19.96
C PHE A 334 13.50 6.43 -20.59
N VAL A 335 13.51 7.74 -20.35
CA VAL A 335 12.48 8.65 -20.88
C VAL A 335 12.51 8.78 -22.41
N ASP A 336 13.64 8.43 -23.05
CA ASP A 336 13.80 8.49 -24.50
C ASP A 336 12.76 7.62 -25.23
N GLY A 337 12.33 6.52 -24.61
CA GLY A 337 11.30 5.63 -25.14
C GLY A 337 9.90 6.25 -25.23
N TYR A 338 9.73 7.45 -24.68
CA TYR A 338 8.45 8.17 -24.59
C TYR A 338 8.53 9.56 -25.23
N ALA A 339 9.52 9.78 -26.10
CA ALA A 339 9.72 11.05 -26.79
C ALA A 339 8.53 11.47 -27.68
N ASP A 340 7.75 10.51 -28.15
CA ASP A 340 6.53 10.72 -28.93
C ASP A 340 5.28 10.88 -28.04
N LYS A 341 5.45 10.84 -26.72
CA LYS A 341 4.37 11.00 -25.74
C LYS A 341 4.37 12.41 -25.18
N ASN A 342 3.19 12.84 -24.78
CA ASN A 342 2.98 14.09 -24.05
C ASN A 342 3.42 13.91 -22.60
N VAL A 343 4.73 13.99 -22.36
CA VAL A 343 5.32 13.86 -21.04
C VAL A 343 4.90 15.05 -20.16
N VAL A 344 4.34 14.69 -19.00
CA VAL A 344 3.89 15.62 -17.95
C VAL A 344 4.63 15.39 -16.63
N SER A 345 5.46 14.35 -16.52
CA SER A 345 6.25 14.10 -15.31
C SER A 345 7.52 13.35 -15.68
N ALA A 346 8.61 13.66 -14.99
CA ALA A 346 9.86 12.92 -15.07
C ALA A 346 10.45 12.73 -13.67
N THR A 347 10.95 11.51 -13.42
CA THR A 347 11.55 11.10 -12.14
C THR A 347 12.89 10.44 -12.39
N VAL A 348 13.87 10.75 -11.53
CA VAL A 348 15.16 10.07 -11.44
C VAL A 348 15.52 9.95 -9.97
N MET A 349 15.87 8.76 -9.49
CA MET A 349 16.40 8.57 -8.14
C MET A 349 17.59 7.62 -8.17
N ASP A 350 18.64 7.96 -7.44
CA ASP A 350 19.82 7.11 -7.31
C ASP A 350 19.59 5.94 -6.36
N GLU A 351 20.37 4.87 -6.57
CA GLU A 351 20.32 3.64 -5.77
C GLU A 351 20.52 3.91 -4.28
N ALA A 352 21.48 4.74 -3.91
CA ALA A 352 21.77 5.05 -2.50
C ALA A 352 20.60 5.74 -1.79
N THR A 353 19.88 6.63 -2.49
CA THR A 353 18.68 7.26 -1.92
C THR A 353 17.57 6.25 -1.71
N LEU A 354 17.33 5.39 -2.71
CA LEU A 354 16.31 4.36 -2.63
C LEU A 354 16.65 3.31 -1.58
N ALA A 355 17.93 2.96 -1.41
CA ALA A 355 18.39 2.06 -0.37
C ALA A 355 18.13 2.67 1.02
N GLY A 356 18.50 3.93 1.25
CA GLY A 356 18.20 4.62 2.50
C GLY A 356 16.69 4.72 2.81
N LEU A 357 15.86 4.94 1.78
CA LEU A 357 14.40 4.95 1.88
C LEU A 357 13.82 3.57 2.20
N PHE A 358 14.21 2.54 1.44
CA PHE A 358 13.55 1.24 1.50
C PHE A 358 14.19 0.25 2.48
N GLU A 359 15.51 0.17 2.54
CA GLU A 359 16.18 -0.70 3.52
C GLU A 359 15.95 -0.20 4.95
N GLY A 360 15.93 1.12 5.17
CA GLY A 360 15.61 1.71 6.47
C GLY A 360 14.17 1.43 6.93
N ALA A 361 13.21 1.54 6.02
CA ALA A 361 11.78 1.41 6.34
C ALA A 361 11.24 -0.03 6.31
N TYR A 362 11.80 -0.91 5.48
CA TYR A 362 11.19 -2.20 5.14
C TYR A 362 12.08 -3.43 5.36
N LYS A 363 13.28 -3.30 5.92
CA LYS A 363 14.18 -4.46 6.12
C LYS A 363 13.60 -5.52 7.07
N ASN A 364 12.94 -5.10 8.16
CA ASN A 364 12.21 -5.98 9.05
C ASN A 364 10.91 -5.30 9.53
N PRO A 365 9.81 -5.38 8.76
CA PRO A 365 8.56 -4.69 9.12
C PRO A 365 7.92 -5.18 10.42
N LEU A 366 8.24 -6.40 10.87
CA LEU A 366 7.73 -6.95 12.13
C LEU A 366 8.57 -6.62 13.36
N GLU A 367 9.76 -6.04 13.20
CA GLU A 367 10.66 -5.67 14.32
C GLU A 367 9.98 -4.75 15.32
N VAL A 368 9.15 -3.83 14.82
CA VAL A 368 8.39 -2.88 15.62
C VAL A 368 7.43 -3.55 16.62
N TYR A 369 7.07 -4.81 16.37
CA TYR A 369 6.24 -5.62 17.25
C TYR A 369 7.07 -6.64 18.06
N THR A 370 8.03 -7.31 17.43
CA THR A 370 8.79 -8.39 18.06
C THR A 370 9.73 -7.88 19.16
N ASP A 371 10.39 -6.73 18.97
CA ASP A 371 11.30 -6.15 19.96
C ASP A 371 10.57 -5.71 21.24
N PRO A 372 9.52 -4.87 21.19
CA PRO A 372 8.73 -4.55 22.38
C PRO A 372 8.14 -5.79 23.07
N LEU A 373 7.70 -6.80 22.30
CA LEU A 373 7.23 -8.07 22.88
C LEU A 373 8.33 -8.77 23.68
N ARG A 374 9.56 -8.88 23.15
CA ARG A 374 10.71 -9.44 23.91
C ARG A 374 10.96 -8.67 25.20
N GLU A 375 10.88 -7.36 25.15
CA GLU A 375 11.12 -6.49 26.31
C GLU A 375 10.05 -6.67 27.40
N VAL A 376 8.77 -6.67 27.03
CA VAL A 376 7.66 -6.95 27.97
C VAL A 376 7.79 -8.36 28.54
N LEU A 377 8.07 -9.35 27.68
CA LEU A 377 8.31 -10.73 28.13
C LEU A 377 9.44 -10.82 29.14
N GLY A 378 10.55 -10.11 28.92
CA GLY A 378 11.71 -10.06 29.82
C GLY A 378 11.37 -9.60 31.24
N ARG A 379 10.29 -8.84 31.41
CA ARG A 379 9.86 -8.26 32.69
C ARG A 379 8.73 -9.01 33.38
N ILE A 380 8.02 -9.87 32.64
CA ILE A 380 6.95 -10.69 33.21
C ILE A 380 7.53 -11.99 33.76
N ASP A 381 7.89 -12.00 35.04
CA ASP A 381 8.43 -13.19 35.72
C ASP A 381 7.39 -14.29 35.92
N SER A 382 6.11 -13.93 36.03
CA SER A 382 5.00 -14.85 36.29
C SER A 382 4.84 -15.94 35.21
N LEU A 383 5.26 -15.66 33.97
CA LEU A 383 5.18 -16.60 32.84
C LEU A 383 6.26 -17.70 32.85
N GLY A 384 7.21 -17.67 33.80
CA GLY A 384 8.24 -18.70 33.94
C GLY A 384 9.36 -18.61 32.89
N ASP A 385 9.82 -19.76 32.39
CA ASP A 385 10.83 -19.85 31.33
C ASP A 385 10.23 -19.44 29.97
N LYS A 386 10.83 -18.42 29.35
CA LYS A 386 10.36 -17.76 28.13
C LYS A 386 11.31 -17.94 26.93
N ARG A 387 12.36 -18.77 27.07
CA ARG A 387 13.39 -18.92 26.02
C ARG A 387 12.83 -19.44 24.69
N ASP A 388 11.81 -20.28 24.74
CA ASP A 388 11.06 -20.74 23.56
C ASP A 388 10.23 -19.63 22.91
N LEU A 389 9.58 -18.77 23.70
CA LEU A 389 8.83 -17.62 23.19
C LEU A 389 9.75 -16.63 22.48
N VAL A 390 10.91 -16.35 23.08
CA VAL A 390 11.94 -15.51 22.45
C VAL A 390 12.45 -16.15 21.16
N ALA A 391 12.71 -17.46 21.15
CA ALA A 391 13.14 -18.15 19.92
C ALA A 391 12.08 -18.13 18.80
N MET A 392 10.78 -18.13 19.15
CA MET A 392 9.70 -17.94 18.16
C MET A 392 9.69 -16.52 17.59
N LEU A 393 9.89 -15.50 18.42
CA LEU A 393 10.03 -14.11 17.96
C LEU A 393 11.25 -13.95 17.05
N ASP A 394 12.38 -14.60 17.37
CA ASP A 394 13.58 -14.59 16.51
C ASP A 394 13.29 -15.21 15.15
N ARG A 395 12.52 -16.31 15.11
CA ARG A 395 12.11 -16.93 13.85
C ARG A 395 11.13 -16.06 13.06
N ILE A 396 10.24 -15.34 13.73
CA ILE A 396 9.34 -14.35 13.08
C ILE A 396 10.16 -13.26 12.39
N ASP A 397 11.20 -12.73 13.05
CA ASP A 397 12.08 -11.72 12.44
C ASP A 397 12.86 -12.28 11.24
N GLU A 398 13.42 -13.49 11.35
CA GLU A 398 14.10 -14.14 10.21
C GLU A 398 13.19 -14.28 8.98
N LEU A 399 11.92 -14.68 9.19
CA LEU A 399 10.93 -14.84 8.13
C LEU A 399 10.48 -13.47 7.57
N SER A 400 10.29 -12.48 8.43
CA SER A 400 9.96 -11.10 8.06
C SER A 400 11.04 -10.49 7.15
N ILE A 401 12.32 -10.67 7.50
CA ILE A 401 13.46 -10.25 6.70
C ILE A 401 13.49 -10.98 5.36
N ALA A 402 13.25 -12.30 5.35
CA ALA A 402 13.26 -13.09 4.12
C ALA A 402 12.13 -12.67 3.16
N LEU A 403 10.93 -12.39 3.67
CA LEU A 403 9.78 -11.95 2.88
C LEU A 403 9.93 -10.52 2.35
N SER A 404 10.69 -9.69 3.06
CA SER A 404 10.94 -8.28 2.69
C SER A 404 12.26 -8.11 1.91
N ALA A 405 12.95 -9.20 1.58
CA ALA A 405 14.19 -9.15 0.82
C ALA A 405 13.96 -8.52 -0.56
N MET A 406 14.80 -7.55 -0.91
CA MET A 406 14.71 -6.80 -2.15
C MET A 406 16.10 -6.44 -2.68
N ASP A 407 16.23 -6.37 -3.99
CA ASP A 407 17.35 -5.68 -4.63
C ASP A 407 16.92 -4.24 -4.95
N ILE A 408 17.78 -3.27 -4.68
CA ILE A 408 17.55 -1.86 -4.99
C ILE A 408 18.46 -1.44 -6.14
N SER A 409 17.91 -0.69 -7.08
CA SER A 409 18.65 -0.08 -8.19
C SER A 409 18.17 1.34 -8.42
N ALA A 410 19.01 2.17 -9.05
CA ALA A 410 18.59 3.50 -9.51
C ALA A 410 17.32 3.40 -10.39
N THR A 411 16.41 4.36 -10.24
CA THR A 411 15.15 4.38 -10.98
C THR A 411 15.03 5.60 -11.87
N SER A 412 14.29 5.44 -12.97
CA SER A 412 13.75 6.57 -13.72
C SER A 412 12.29 6.30 -14.04
N GLY A 413 11.48 7.35 -13.99
CA GLY A 413 10.07 7.30 -14.29
C GLY A 413 9.65 8.42 -15.23
N VAL A 414 8.56 8.18 -15.95
CA VAL A 414 7.90 9.14 -16.83
C VAL A 414 6.39 9.07 -16.59
N GLY A 415 5.76 10.24 -16.49
CA GLY A 415 4.30 10.37 -16.52
C GLY A 415 3.86 11.03 -17.82
N PHE A 416 2.78 10.55 -18.43
CA PHE A 416 2.24 11.10 -19.67
C PHE A 416 0.72 10.91 -19.75
N VAL A 417 0.07 11.73 -20.56
CA VAL A 417 -1.38 11.66 -20.78
C VAL A 417 -1.68 10.82 -22.03
N GLU A 418 -2.38 9.70 -21.85
CA GLU A 418 -2.89 8.82 -22.91
C GLU A 418 -4.03 7.97 -22.32
N ASP A 419 -5.27 8.21 -22.74
CA ASP A 419 -6.48 7.58 -22.16
C ASP A 419 -6.57 7.75 -20.63
N GLY A 420 -6.06 8.86 -20.11
CA GLY A 420 -5.85 9.09 -18.68
C GLY A 420 -4.38 9.42 -18.36
N LEU A 421 -4.02 9.35 -17.08
CA LEU A 421 -2.65 9.60 -16.62
C LEU A 421 -1.91 8.28 -16.42
N LYS A 422 -0.83 8.07 -17.18
CA LYS A 422 0.03 6.90 -17.11
C LYS A 422 1.36 7.26 -16.49
N PHE A 423 1.88 6.38 -15.66
CA PHE A 423 3.21 6.45 -15.10
C PHE A 423 3.95 5.14 -15.37
N GLU A 424 5.15 5.27 -15.89
CA GLU A 424 6.03 4.16 -16.24
C GLU A 424 7.35 4.35 -15.53
N PHE A 425 7.85 3.30 -14.87
CA PHE A 425 9.12 3.30 -14.15
C PHE A 425 9.96 2.10 -14.54
N VAL A 426 11.28 2.29 -14.51
CA VAL A 426 12.29 1.22 -14.62
C VAL A 426 13.22 1.25 -13.41
N GLY A 427 13.65 0.08 -12.96
CA GLY A 427 14.50 -0.05 -11.77
C GLY A 427 13.73 0.23 -10.48
N GLY A 428 14.44 0.64 -9.43
CA GLY A 428 13.87 0.79 -8.10
C GLY A 428 13.90 -0.51 -7.31
N MET A 429 12.78 -0.86 -6.67
CA MET A 429 12.66 -2.03 -5.80
C MET A 429 12.29 -3.28 -6.60
N ASP A 430 13.15 -4.29 -6.53
CA ASP A 430 12.88 -5.65 -7.00
C ASP A 430 12.68 -6.59 -5.80
N GLN A 431 11.43 -6.82 -5.41
CA GLN A 431 11.10 -7.70 -4.29
C GLN A 431 11.31 -9.16 -4.67
N LYS A 432 12.17 -9.86 -3.92
CA LYS A 432 12.51 -11.28 -4.16
C LYS A 432 11.39 -12.25 -3.82
N SER A 433 10.33 -11.74 -3.20
CA SER A 433 9.11 -12.50 -2.94
C SER A 433 8.27 -12.73 -4.19
N TYR A 434 8.40 -11.90 -5.23
CA TYR A 434 7.66 -12.05 -6.49
C TYR A 434 8.47 -12.77 -7.56
N ASP A 435 7.80 -13.62 -8.32
CA ASP A 435 8.32 -14.15 -9.59
C ASP A 435 7.83 -13.24 -10.72
N THR A 436 8.71 -12.33 -11.13
CA THR A 436 8.49 -11.38 -12.23
C THR A 436 8.73 -11.98 -13.62
N THR A 437 9.25 -13.22 -13.67
CA THR A 437 9.69 -13.89 -14.91
C THR A 437 8.64 -14.86 -15.46
N SER A 438 7.93 -15.56 -14.59
CA SER A 438 6.87 -16.51 -14.98
C SER A 438 5.56 -15.77 -15.29
N PRO A 439 4.90 -16.03 -16.44
CA PRO A 439 3.60 -15.44 -16.72
C PRO A 439 2.56 -15.79 -15.65
N MET A 440 1.75 -14.80 -15.24
CA MET A 440 0.59 -14.99 -14.39
C MET A 440 -0.58 -15.49 -15.27
N THR A 441 -0.93 -16.77 -15.13
CA THR A 441 -1.95 -17.48 -15.93
C THR A 441 -3.38 -17.02 -15.66
N LEU A 442 -3.67 -16.59 -14.44
CA LEU A 442 -4.97 -16.10 -13.97
C LEU A 442 -5.15 -14.59 -14.21
N GLY A 443 -4.09 -13.88 -14.58
CA GLY A 443 -4.07 -12.42 -14.61
C GLY A 443 -5.08 -11.76 -15.55
N GLY A 444 -5.53 -12.46 -16.60
CA GLY A 444 -6.57 -11.97 -17.50
C GLY A 444 -7.99 -11.99 -16.92
N LEU A 445 -8.21 -12.58 -15.73
CA LEU A 445 -9.50 -12.51 -15.05
C LEU A 445 -9.84 -11.09 -14.58
N ALA A 446 -8.82 -10.27 -14.36
CA ALA A 446 -8.95 -8.85 -14.02
C ALA A 446 -9.65 -8.03 -15.13
N ASP A 447 -9.60 -8.49 -16.39
CA ASP A 447 -10.11 -7.75 -17.55
C ASP A 447 -11.65 -7.90 -17.73
N GLY A 448 -12.34 -8.52 -16.78
CA GLY A 448 -13.80 -8.69 -16.85
C GLY A 448 -14.56 -7.39 -16.63
N GLU A 449 -15.55 -7.09 -17.48
CA GLU A 449 -16.32 -5.83 -17.43
C GLU A 449 -17.04 -5.60 -16.09
N ASP A 450 -17.48 -6.68 -15.44
CA ASP A 450 -18.19 -6.65 -14.15
C ASP A 450 -17.28 -6.72 -12.93
N VAL A 451 -15.97 -6.97 -13.12
CA VAL A 451 -15.00 -7.07 -12.04
C VAL A 451 -14.73 -5.67 -11.53
N ILE A 452 -15.12 -5.41 -10.27
CA ILE A 452 -14.90 -4.14 -9.57
C ILE A 452 -13.43 -3.97 -9.21
N MET A 453 -12.81 -5.03 -8.70
CA MET A 453 -11.45 -5.00 -8.17
C MET A 453 -10.79 -6.36 -8.36
N SER A 454 -9.50 -6.36 -8.67
CA SER A 454 -8.68 -7.56 -8.60
C SER A 454 -7.28 -7.26 -8.12
N TRP A 455 -6.68 -8.22 -7.41
CA TRP A 455 -5.28 -8.22 -7.03
C TRP A 455 -4.72 -9.62 -7.21
N GLY A 456 -3.64 -9.74 -7.97
CA GLY A 456 -3.00 -11.02 -8.23
C GLY A 456 -1.49 -10.90 -8.24
N ALA A 457 -0.83 -12.00 -7.86
CA ALA A 457 0.62 -12.09 -7.89
C ALA A 457 1.09 -13.52 -8.18
N THR A 458 2.25 -13.62 -8.82
CA THR A 458 3.06 -14.84 -8.84
C THR A 458 4.19 -14.65 -7.83
N MET A 459 4.22 -15.47 -6.79
CA MET A 459 5.27 -15.48 -5.77
C MET A 459 6.36 -16.51 -6.11
N THR A 460 7.56 -16.32 -5.57
CA THR A 460 8.54 -17.40 -5.53
C THR A 460 8.09 -18.49 -4.57
N LYS A 461 8.47 -19.75 -4.81
CA LYS A 461 8.08 -20.87 -3.94
C LYS A 461 8.57 -20.67 -2.51
N ASP A 462 9.80 -20.18 -2.35
CA ASP A 462 10.40 -19.91 -1.03
C ASP A 462 9.61 -18.82 -0.29
N ALA A 463 9.19 -17.74 -0.95
CA ALA A 463 8.39 -16.69 -0.32
C ALA A 463 6.98 -17.17 0.03
N PHE A 464 6.37 -17.97 -0.84
CA PHE A 464 5.08 -18.59 -0.55
C PHE A 464 5.14 -19.48 0.70
N ASP A 465 6.17 -20.32 0.80
CA ASP A 465 6.38 -21.20 1.96
C ASP A 465 6.71 -20.41 3.25
N ASN A 466 7.60 -19.42 3.16
CA ASN A 466 7.95 -18.56 4.28
C ASN A 466 6.74 -17.79 4.83
N GLY A 467 5.79 -17.41 3.96
CA GLY A 467 4.53 -16.79 4.38
C GLY A 467 3.70 -17.71 5.28
N PHE A 468 3.56 -18.99 4.92
CA PHE A 468 2.87 -19.97 5.76
C PHE A 468 3.64 -20.31 7.04
N GLU A 469 4.96 -20.41 6.96
CA GLU A 469 5.79 -20.61 8.14
C GLU A 469 5.65 -19.45 9.14
N LEU A 470 5.58 -18.21 8.65
CA LEU A 470 5.37 -17.03 9.50
C LEU A 470 4.05 -17.16 10.29
N TYR A 471 2.97 -17.58 9.64
CA TYR A 471 1.70 -17.84 10.33
C TYR A 471 1.81 -18.99 11.35
N ASP A 472 2.56 -20.05 11.04
CA ASP A 472 2.77 -21.19 11.96
C ASP A 472 3.48 -20.74 13.24
N VAL A 473 4.58 -19.99 13.11
CA VAL A 473 5.36 -19.51 14.26
C VAL A 473 4.57 -18.47 15.06
N ALA A 474 3.87 -17.55 14.40
CA ALA A 474 3.02 -16.57 15.09
C ALA A 474 1.87 -17.25 15.86
N GLY A 475 1.22 -18.25 15.27
CA GLY A 475 0.19 -19.05 15.94
C GLY A 475 0.74 -19.84 17.13
N ALA A 476 1.91 -20.47 16.97
CA ALA A 476 2.59 -21.19 18.04
C ALA A 476 2.98 -20.25 19.21
N PHE A 477 3.46 -19.04 18.90
CA PHE A 477 3.76 -18.02 19.89
C PHE A 477 2.50 -17.62 20.67
N ALA A 478 1.41 -17.29 19.97
CA ALA A 478 0.14 -16.90 20.60
C ALA A 478 -0.42 -18.01 21.50
N TYR A 479 -0.39 -19.27 21.04
CA TYR A 479 -0.83 -20.42 21.83
C TYR A 479 0.05 -20.62 23.07
N ALA A 480 1.38 -20.60 22.92
CA ALA A 480 2.31 -20.79 24.02
C ALA A 480 2.22 -19.68 25.08
N MET A 481 1.97 -18.43 24.64
CA MET A 481 1.67 -17.31 25.53
C MET A 481 0.36 -17.51 26.28
N THR A 482 -0.71 -17.83 25.57
CA THR A 482 -2.04 -18.01 26.16
C THR A 482 -2.03 -19.16 27.17
N LYS A 483 -1.32 -20.26 26.88
CA LYS A 483 -1.14 -21.41 27.78
C LYS A 483 -0.48 -21.07 29.09
N ARG A 484 0.54 -20.21 29.05
CA ARG A 484 1.24 -19.76 30.27
C ARG A 484 0.35 -18.80 31.05
N TYR A 485 -0.30 -17.86 30.36
CA TYR A 485 -1.23 -16.93 30.97
C TYR A 485 -2.40 -17.66 31.66
N SER A 486 -3.01 -18.63 31.00
CA SER A 486 -4.16 -19.38 31.54
C SER A 486 -3.84 -20.19 32.80
N ALA A 487 -2.56 -20.52 33.01
CA ALA A 487 -2.07 -21.27 34.16
C ALA A 487 -1.73 -20.39 35.38
N LEU A 488 -1.84 -19.06 35.27
CA LEU A 488 -1.59 -18.14 36.38
C LEU A 488 -2.80 -18.07 37.31
N ASP A 489 -2.54 -17.99 38.62
CA ASP A 489 -3.59 -17.84 39.65
C ASP A 489 -4.40 -16.53 39.50
N ALA A 490 -3.80 -15.50 38.87
CA ALA A 490 -4.43 -14.20 38.63
C ALA A 490 -5.43 -14.22 37.45
N THR A 491 -5.38 -15.24 36.60
CA THR A 491 -6.23 -15.32 35.40
C THR A 491 -7.68 -15.60 35.80
N PRO A 492 -8.66 -14.85 35.26
CA PRO A 492 -10.06 -15.14 35.48
C PRO A 492 -10.41 -16.60 35.17
N ALA A 493 -11.08 -17.27 36.11
CA ALA A 493 -11.40 -18.69 36.03
C ALA A 493 -12.11 -19.06 34.71
N GLU A 494 -13.00 -18.21 34.22
CA GLU A 494 -13.70 -18.41 32.94
C GLU A 494 -12.72 -18.48 31.74
N MET A 495 -11.65 -17.67 31.75
CA MET A 495 -10.63 -17.71 30.69
C MET A 495 -9.75 -18.96 30.82
N SER A 496 -9.35 -19.32 32.05
CA SER A 496 -8.59 -20.54 32.32
C SER A 496 -9.38 -21.80 31.91
N GLU A 497 -10.66 -21.89 32.29
CA GLU A 497 -11.58 -22.97 31.88
C GLU A 497 -11.86 -23.01 30.38
N MET A 498 -11.82 -21.86 29.69
CA MET A 498 -11.95 -21.81 28.24
C MET A 498 -10.68 -22.32 27.57
N PHE A 499 -9.50 -21.86 28.03
CA PHE A 499 -8.24 -22.33 27.51
C PHE A 499 -8.04 -23.82 27.77
N ASP A 500 -8.30 -24.32 28.98
CA ASP A 500 -8.20 -25.74 29.30
C ASP A 500 -9.08 -26.60 28.38
N PHE A 501 -10.26 -26.10 28.03
CA PHE A 501 -11.09 -26.76 27.04
C PHE A 501 -10.46 -26.75 25.64
N VAL A 502 -9.93 -25.61 25.18
CA VAL A 502 -9.20 -25.54 23.91
C VAL A 502 -7.99 -26.49 23.94
N ASP A 503 -7.19 -26.48 25.00
CA ASP A 503 -5.95 -27.23 25.17
C ASP A 503 -6.18 -28.75 25.25
N GLN A 504 -7.15 -29.17 26.06
CA GLN A 504 -7.36 -30.59 26.37
C GLN A 504 -8.34 -31.26 25.42
N GLU A 505 -9.36 -30.52 24.94
CA GLU A 505 -10.42 -31.09 24.13
C GLU A 505 -10.28 -30.73 22.64
N LEU A 506 -9.75 -29.56 22.28
CA LEU A 506 -9.73 -29.11 20.88
C LEU A 506 -8.35 -29.15 20.21
N ALA A 507 -7.25 -29.07 20.96
CA ALA A 507 -5.92 -28.81 20.40
C ALA A 507 -5.48 -29.84 19.36
N ASP A 508 -5.67 -31.14 19.64
CA ASP A 508 -5.31 -32.20 18.70
C ASP A 508 -6.06 -32.06 17.36
N ASP A 509 -7.37 -31.76 17.40
CA ASP A 509 -8.15 -31.57 16.19
C ASP A 509 -7.76 -30.27 15.46
N LEU A 510 -7.51 -29.19 16.20
CA LEU A 510 -7.05 -27.92 15.61
C LEU A 510 -5.69 -28.07 14.93
N LEU A 511 -4.78 -28.85 15.51
CA LEU A 511 -3.50 -29.18 14.90
C LEU A 511 -3.66 -30.04 13.65
N VAL A 512 -4.58 -31.01 13.63
CA VAL A 512 -4.88 -31.78 12.42
C VAL A 512 -5.44 -30.88 11.31
N ILE A 513 -6.29 -29.91 11.65
CA ILE A 513 -6.80 -28.92 10.69
C ILE A 513 -5.65 -28.10 10.13
N TRP A 514 -4.80 -27.54 11.01
CA TRP A 514 -3.68 -26.69 10.63
C TRP A 514 -2.64 -27.44 9.79
N ASP A 515 -2.26 -28.65 10.19
CA ASP A 515 -1.32 -29.49 9.44
C ASP A 515 -1.88 -29.86 8.07
N GLY A 516 -3.19 -30.14 7.98
CA GLY A 516 -3.87 -30.39 6.71
C GLY A 516 -3.73 -29.19 5.75
N VAL A 517 -3.89 -27.97 6.26
CA VAL A 517 -3.72 -26.74 5.46
C VAL A 517 -2.25 -26.57 5.06
N LYS A 518 -1.32 -26.51 6.02
CA LYS A 518 0.06 -26.10 5.72
C LYS A 518 0.86 -27.13 4.93
N THR A 519 0.56 -28.43 5.06
CA THR A 519 1.36 -29.48 4.42
C THR A 519 0.79 -29.90 3.08
N GLN A 520 -0.51 -30.20 3.02
CA GLN A 520 -1.09 -30.82 1.83
C GLN A 520 -1.85 -29.81 0.96
N TRP A 521 -2.49 -28.81 1.56
CA TRP A 521 -3.19 -27.80 0.78
C TRP A 521 -2.19 -26.85 0.09
N VAL A 522 -1.24 -26.27 0.84
CA VAL A 522 -0.19 -25.39 0.29
C VAL A 522 0.62 -26.08 -0.81
N GLU A 523 1.05 -27.33 -0.58
CA GLU A 523 1.82 -28.08 -1.58
C GLU A 523 0.99 -28.52 -2.80
N GLY A 524 -0.34 -28.46 -2.71
CA GLY A 524 -1.26 -28.79 -3.80
C GLY A 524 -1.54 -27.62 -4.74
N LEU A 525 -1.10 -26.40 -4.39
CA LEU A 525 -1.35 -25.17 -5.15
C LEU A 525 -0.05 -24.61 -5.77
N ALA A 526 -0.20 -23.92 -6.91
CA ALA A 526 0.89 -23.12 -7.46
C ALA A 526 1.09 -21.85 -6.61
N PRO A 527 2.30 -21.27 -6.58
CA PRO A 527 2.56 -19.98 -5.91
C PRO A 527 2.02 -18.78 -6.72
N GLU A 528 0.95 -18.98 -7.49
CA GLU A 528 0.21 -17.95 -8.20
C GLU A 528 -1.19 -17.85 -7.58
N GLY A 529 -1.65 -16.64 -7.29
CA GLY A 529 -3.02 -16.41 -6.82
C GLY A 529 -3.60 -15.11 -7.33
N ILE A 530 -4.92 -15.09 -7.50
CA ILE A 530 -5.68 -13.86 -7.74
C ILE A 530 -6.90 -13.80 -6.82
N MET A 531 -7.11 -12.63 -6.22
CA MET A 531 -8.34 -12.23 -5.55
C MET A 531 -9.10 -11.27 -6.46
N LEU A 532 -10.41 -11.44 -6.56
CA LEU A 532 -11.27 -10.51 -7.30
C LEU A 532 -12.61 -10.32 -6.63
N MET A 533 -13.24 -9.19 -6.95
CA MET A 533 -14.58 -8.80 -6.55
C MET A 533 -15.37 -8.35 -7.78
N ASP A 534 -16.61 -8.82 -7.93
CA ASP A 534 -17.57 -8.30 -8.91
C ASP A 534 -18.84 -7.76 -8.23
N GLY A 535 -19.64 -7.00 -8.98
CA GLY A 535 -20.84 -6.30 -8.48
C GLY A 535 -22.18 -6.92 -8.88
N VAL A 536 -22.20 -8.13 -9.44
CA VAL A 536 -23.39 -8.65 -10.14
C VAL A 536 -24.25 -9.60 -9.33
N GLY A 537 -23.85 -9.91 -8.10
CA GLY A 537 -24.52 -10.88 -7.24
C GLY A 537 -25.93 -10.47 -6.86
N ASP A 538 -26.87 -11.41 -6.92
CA ASP A 538 -28.25 -11.16 -6.51
C ASP A 538 -28.37 -11.12 -4.98
N MET A 539 -29.08 -10.13 -4.45
CA MET A 539 -29.35 -10.07 -3.01
C MET A 539 -30.28 -11.24 -2.60
N PRO A 540 -29.92 -12.06 -1.60
CA PRO A 540 -30.82 -13.09 -1.12
C PRO A 540 -31.98 -12.46 -0.32
N ARG A 541 -33.07 -13.21 -0.14
CA ARG A 541 -34.15 -12.77 0.74
C ARG A 541 -33.70 -12.81 2.19
N PHE A 542 -33.92 -11.72 2.93
CA PHE A 542 -33.62 -11.64 4.37
C PHE A 542 -34.88 -11.39 5.19
N ALA A 543 -34.93 -11.94 6.40
CA ALA A 543 -35.97 -11.58 7.35
C ALA A 543 -35.85 -10.10 7.73
N GLY A 544 -36.93 -9.35 7.59
CA GLY A 544 -36.95 -7.91 7.90
C GLY A 544 -36.50 -7.00 6.74
N VAL A 545 -36.09 -7.57 5.60
CA VAL A 545 -35.85 -6.80 4.38
C VAL A 545 -37.03 -7.00 3.42
N PRO A 546 -37.68 -5.93 2.95
CA PRO A 546 -38.76 -5.99 1.97
C PRO A 546 -38.38 -6.75 0.70
N SER A 547 -39.33 -7.51 0.14
CA SER A 547 -39.13 -8.33 -1.07
C SER A 547 -38.64 -7.51 -2.25
N GLU A 548 -39.17 -6.30 -2.39
CA GLU A 548 -38.89 -5.33 -3.43
C GLU A 548 -37.39 -4.96 -3.45
N ILE A 549 -36.77 -4.85 -2.29
CA ILE A 549 -35.33 -4.58 -2.15
C ILE A 549 -34.54 -5.84 -2.53
N THR A 550 -34.96 -7.01 -2.03
CA THR A 550 -34.22 -8.27 -2.27
C THR A 550 -34.37 -8.81 -3.70
N GLU A 551 -35.39 -8.41 -4.45
CA GLU A 551 -35.61 -8.88 -5.84
C GLU A 551 -34.84 -8.06 -6.87
N GLU A 552 -34.48 -6.82 -6.55
CA GLU A 552 -33.78 -5.89 -7.45
C GLU A 552 -32.37 -5.51 -6.96
N GLY A 553 -32.08 -5.69 -5.67
CA GLY A 553 -30.80 -5.34 -5.06
C GLY A 553 -29.63 -6.22 -5.47
N LYS A 554 -28.45 -5.61 -5.60
CA LYS A 554 -27.18 -6.26 -5.95
C LYS A 554 -26.19 -6.25 -4.79
N ILE A 555 -25.41 -7.31 -4.68
CA ILE A 555 -24.37 -7.49 -3.66
C ILE A 555 -23.02 -7.81 -4.32
N PRO A 556 -21.91 -7.38 -3.71
CA PRO A 556 -20.60 -7.70 -4.24
C PRO A 556 -20.27 -9.16 -3.95
N ARG A 557 -19.63 -9.84 -4.90
CA ARG A 557 -19.16 -11.22 -4.75
C ARG A 557 -17.65 -11.23 -4.85
N MET A 558 -17.00 -11.93 -3.93
CA MET A 558 -15.54 -12.08 -3.88
C MET A 558 -15.12 -13.53 -4.09
N ALA A 559 -13.97 -13.72 -4.74
CA ALA A 559 -13.30 -15.00 -4.87
C ALA A 559 -11.77 -14.88 -4.79
N MET A 560 -11.13 -15.94 -4.27
CA MET A 560 -9.70 -16.20 -4.39
C MET A 560 -9.50 -17.47 -5.20
N ILE A 561 -8.55 -17.44 -6.14
CA ILE A 561 -8.34 -18.51 -7.12
C ILE A 561 -6.85 -18.84 -7.17
N TYR A 562 -6.55 -20.13 -7.16
CA TYR A 562 -5.20 -20.68 -7.27
C TYR A 562 -5.16 -21.81 -8.30
N PRO A 563 -4.12 -21.90 -9.14
CA PRO A 563 -3.89 -23.08 -9.97
C PRO A 563 -3.55 -24.29 -9.09
N VAL A 564 -4.07 -25.46 -9.48
CA VAL A 564 -3.79 -26.74 -8.80
C VAL A 564 -2.57 -27.39 -9.43
N VAL A 565 -1.60 -27.76 -8.62
CA VAL A 565 -0.41 -28.52 -9.06
C VAL A 565 -0.46 -29.98 -8.62
N ASP A 566 -1.17 -30.28 -7.52
CA ASP A 566 -1.34 -31.66 -7.04
C ASP A 566 -2.74 -31.84 -6.42
N ARG A 567 -3.66 -32.38 -7.22
CA ARG A 567 -5.05 -32.62 -6.81
C ARG A 567 -5.17 -33.66 -5.70
N GLU A 568 -4.26 -34.64 -5.65
CA GLU A 568 -4.28 -35.71 -4.64
C GLU A 568 -3.91 -35.14 -3.27
N LYS A 569 -2.95 -34.21 -3.19
CA LYS A 569 -2.65 -33.50 -1.95
C LYS A 569 -3.82 -32.64 -1.47
N LEU A 570 -4.51 -31.93 -2.35
CA LEU A 570 -5.72 -31.19 -1.96
C LEU A 570 -6.82 -32.12 -1.41
N ALA A 571 -6.97 -33.31 -2.00
CA ALA A 571 -7.91 -34.32 -1.50
C ALA A 571 -7.46 -34.89 -0.14
N GLY A 572 -6.17 -35.20 0.03
CA GLY A 572 -5.63 -35.72 1.28
C GLY A 572 -5.70 -34.71 2.42
N SER A 573 -5.42 -33.44 2.13
CA SER A 573 -5.60 -32.31 3.07
C SER A 573 -7.01 -32.33 3.61
N TRP A 574 -7.96 -32.56 2.71
CA TRP A 574 -9.35 -32.58 3.07
C TRP A 574 -9.77 -33.77 3.92
N GLU A 575 -9.32 -34.96 3.54
CA GLU A 575 -9.57 -36.20 4.29
C GLU A 575 -9.09 -36.08 5.75
N SER A 576 -8.11 -35.21 6.06
CA SER A 576 -7.69 -34.90 7.43
C SER A 576 -8.48 -33.76 8.09
N ILE A 577 -8.75 -32.66 7.37
CA ILE A 577 -9.40 -31.47 7.96
C ILE A 577 -10.87 -31.74 8.31
N GLU A 578 -11.63 -32.44 7.47
CA GLU A 578 -13.08 -32.66 7.69
C GLU A 578 -13.41 -33.26 9.06
N PRO A 579 -12.84 -34.42 9.40
CA PRO A 579 -13.27 -35.14 10.59
C PRO A 579 -12.81 -34.40 11.85
N ALA A 580 -11.67 -33.72 11.79
CA ALA A 580 -11.16 -32.89 12.87
C ALA A 580 -12.06 -31.67 13.11
N LEU A 581 -12.47 -30.96 12.06
CA LEU A 581 -13.38 -29.82 12.22
C LEU A 581 -14.74 -30.24 12.79
N ARG A 582 -15.33 -31.35 12.31
CA ARG A 582 -16.60 -31.85 12.86
C ARG A 582 -16.48 -32.16 14.35
N GLN A 583 -15.36 -32.75 14.78
CA GLN A 583 -15.08 -32.99 16.20
C GLN A 583 -14.96 -31.69 17.00
N VAL A 584 -14.25 -30.68 16.47
CA VAL A 584 -14.15 -29.36 17.13
C VAL A 584 -15.53 -28.77 17.36
N ILE A 585 -16.37 -28.76 16.32
CA ILE A 585 -17.72 -28.19 16.38
C ILE A 585 -18.60 -28.94 17.38
N GLU A 586 -18.59 -30.28 17.34
CA GLU A 586 -19.34 -31.12 18.28
C GLU A 586 -18.92 -30.85 19.73
N LYS A 587 -17.61 -30.77 19.99
CA LYS A 587 -17.06 -30.48 21.33
C LYS A 587 -17.46 -29.09 21.81
N VAL A 588 -17.33 -28.06 20.96
CA VAL A 588 -17.71 -26.67 21.27
C VAL A 588 -19.21 -26.58 21.58
N ALA A 589 -20.05 -27.20 20.75
CA ALA A 589 -21.49 -27.24 20.96
C ALA A 589 -21.86 -27.90 22.30
N ALA A 590 -21.22 -29.04 22.59
CA ALA A 590 -21.43 -29.77 23.84
C ALA A 590 -21.07 -28.91 25.07
N LYS A 591 -19.95 -28.16 25.04
CA LYS A 591 -19.58 -27.24 26.12
C LYS A 591 -20.60 -26.11 26.30
N ALA A 592 -21.19 -25.61 25.21
CA ALA A 592 -22.25 -24.60 25.25
C ALA A 592 -23.62 -25.15 25.71
N GLY A 593 -23.73 -26.46 26.02
CA GLY A 593 -25.01 -27.12 26.33
C GLY A 593 -25.95 -27.18 25.12
N GLN A 594 -25.40 -27.01 23.91
CA GLN A 594 -26.13 -27.04 22.66
C GLN A 594 -25.84 -28.35 21.92
N THR A 595 -26.75 -28.73 21.05
CA THR A 595 -26.48 -29.75 20.04
C THR A 595 -26.41 -29.02 18.72
N PHE A 596 -25.19 -28.73 18.28
CA PHE A 596 -24.92 -28.15 16.99
C PHE A 596 -24.00 -29.12 16.25
N THR A 597 -24.53 -29.69 15.19
CA THR A 597 -23.76 -30.48 14.23
C THR A 597 -23.54 -29.62 13.01
N LEU A 598 -22.30 -29.54 12.54
CA LEU A 598 -22.04 -28.92 11.26
C LEU A 598 -22.86 -29.66 10.20
N PRO A 599 -23.76 -28.98 9.46
CA PRO A 599 -24.54 -29.64 8.42
C PRO A 599 -23.58 -30.22 7.38
N ASP A 600 -23.97 -31.27 6.68
CA ASP A 600 -23.19 -31.69 5.53
C ASP A 600 -23.21 -30.58 4.49
N ALA A 601 -22.04 -30.31 3.91
CA ALA A 601 -21.97 -29.42 2.78
C ALA A 601 -22.89 -29.92 1.67
N SER A 602 -23.61 -29.00 1.05
CA SER A 602 -24.24 -29.29 -0.22
C SER A 602 -23.14 -29.41 -1.28
N THR A 603 -23.05 -30.63 -1.84
CA THR A 603 -22.12 -30.94 -2.93
C THR A 603 -22.87 -30.84 -4.25
N SER A 604 -22.25 -30.18 -5.22
CA SER A 604 -22.72 -30.18 -6.61
C SER A 604 -21.54 -30.28 -7.56
N GLU A 605 -21.78 -30.77 -8.77
CA GLU A 605 -20.79 -30.77 -9.82
C GLU A 605 -21.35 -29.97 -11.00
N ILE A 606 -20.66 -28.89 -11.36
CA ILE A 606 -21.08 -27.97 -12.43
C ILE A 606 -19.87 -27.74 -13.32
N ASN A 607 -19.98 -28.03 -14.62
CA ASN A 607 -18.89 -27.87 -15.59
C ASN A 607 -17.57 -28.56 -15.21
N GLY A 608 -17.62 -29.72 -14.54
CA GLY A 608 -16.42 -30.42 -14.06
C GLY A 608 -15.72 -29.71 -12.89
N LEU A 609 -16.42 -28.79 -12.22
CA LEU A 609 -16.04 -28.18 -10.96
C LEU A 609 -16.84 -28.88 -9.85
N LYS A 610 -16.14 -29.50 -8.91
CA LYS A 610 -16.78 -30.02 -7.70
C LYS A 610 -16.91 -28.87 -6.72
N ILE A 611 -18.15 -28.55 -6.36
CA ILE A 611 -18.49 -27.39 -5.54
C ILE A 611 -19.08 -27.86 -4.23
N TYR A 612 -18.57 -27.27 -3.18
CA TYR A 612 -18.91 -27.55 -1.81
C TYR A 612 -19.38 -26.27 -1.16
N SER A 613 -20.61 -26.30 -0.66
CA SER A 613 -21.26 -25.08 -0.20
C SER A 613 -22.12 -25.34 1.02
N TYR A 614 -22.11 -24.37 1.92
CA TYR A 614 -22.89 -24.42 3.14
C TYR A 614 -24.17 -23.60 2.95
N PRO A 615 -25.34 -24.23 2.85
CA PRO A 615 -26.58 -23.48 2.74
C PRO A 615 -26.78 -22.67 4.02
N VAL A 616 -26.65 -21.35 3.91
CA VAL A 616 -26.93 -20.45 5.03
C VAL A 616 -28.45 -20.37 5.18
N THR A 617 -28.95 -20.81 6.33
CA THR A 617 -30.40 -20.85 6.57
C THR A 617 -30.98 -19.44 6.46
N GLY A 618 -31.92 -19.26 5.54
CA GLY A 618 -32.55 -17.98 5.26
C GLY A 618 -32.13 -17.37 3.92
N PHE A 619 -31.00 -17.78 3.33
CA PHE A 619 -30.63 -17.32 1.99
C PHE A 619 -31.29 -18.19 0.93
N THR A 620 -31.75 -17.54 -0.13
CA THR A 620 -32.62 -18.16 -1.15
C THR A 620 -31.95 -18.30 -2.51
N ASN A 621 -30.72 -17.82 -2.67
CA ASN A 621 -29.95 -17.88 -3.92
C ASN A 621 -28.50 -18.31 -3.65
N ASP A 622 -27.78 -18.63 -4.72
CA ASP A 622 -26.41 -19.15 -4.67
C ASP A 622 -25.34 -18.03 -4.66
N ASP A 623 -25.74 -16.75 -4.61
CA ASP A 623 -24.85 -15.57 -4.68
C ASP A 623 -24.33 -15.05 -3.35
N LEU A 624 -24.91 -15.52 -2.24
CA LEU A 624 -24.38 -15.31 -0.90
C LEU A 624 -24.18 -16.64 -0.17
N VAL A 625 -23.89 -17.69 -0.94
CA VAL A 625 -23.59 -19.02 -0.43
C VAL A 625 -22.09 -19.22 -0.59
N PRO A 626 -21.32 -19.14 0.51
CA PRO A 626 -19.91 -19.39 0.46
C PRO A 626 -19.65 -20.79 -0.11
N ALA A 627 -18.72 -20.87 -1.05
CA ALA A 627 -18.40 -22.06 -1.79
C ALA A 627 -16.88 -22.28 -1.87
N LEU A 628 -16.49 -23.54 -1.70
CA LEU A 628 -15.20 -24.05 -2.14
C LEU A 628 -15.43 -24.83 -3.42
N ALA A 629 -14.71 -24.46 -4.46
CA ALA A 629 -14.80 -25.08 -5.76
C ALA A 629 -13.44 -25.65 -6.17
N VAL A 630 -13.41 -26.89 -6.63
CA VAL A 630 -12.16 -27.57 -6.98
C VAL A 630 -12.31 -28.38 -8.26
N SER A 631 -11.28 -28.30 -9.10
CA SER A 631 -11.09 -29.10 -10.31
C SER A 631 -9.65 -29.61 -10.37
N ASP A 632 -9.27 -30.30 -11.43
CA ASP A 632 -7.88 -30.72 -11.65
C ASP A 632 -6.94 -29.52 -11.90
N ASP A 633 -7.50 -28.39 -12.39
CA ASP A 633 -6.71 -27.22 -12.80
C ASP A 633 -6.80 -26.07 -11.80
N TYR A 634 -7.91 -25.93 -11.06
CA TYR A 634 -8.21 -24.75 -10.24
C TYR A 634 -8.83 -25.08 -8.89
N PHE A 635 -8.40 -24.32 -7.89
CA PHE A 635 -8.96 -24.25 -6.54
C PHE A 635 -9.51 -22.84 -6.32
N ILE A 636 -10.76 -22.72 -5.86
CA ILE A 636 -11.48 -21.46 -5.71
C ILE A 636 -12.17 -21.41 -4.36
N LEU A 637 -11.92 -20.34 -3.62
CA LEU A 637 -12.70 -19.95 -2.44
C LEU A 637 -13.53 -18.74 -2.81
N ALA A 638 -14.86 -18.87 -2.79
CA ALA A 638 -15.77 -17.81 -3.20
C ALA A 638 -16.86 -17.57 -2.16
N SER A 639 -17.33 -16.34 -2.09
CA SER A 639 -18.55 -15.96 -1.33
C SER A 639 -19.85 -16.34 -2.06
N SER A 640 -19.76 -16.65 -3.35
CA SER A 640 -20.85 -17.06 -4.23
C SER A 640 -20.48 -18.33 -4.98
N LYS A 641 -21.39 -19.29 -4.98
CA LYS A 641 -21.28 -20.49 -5.82
C LYS A 641 -21.38 -20.15 -7.31
N ASN A 642 -22.23 -19.19 -7.68
CA ASN A 642 -22.37 -18.75 -9.06
C ASN A 642 -21.06 -18.11 -9.56
N LEU A 643 -20.43 -17.27 -8.74
CA LEU A 643 -19.13 -16.66 -9.07
C LEU A 643 -18.08 -17.74 -9.36
N ALA A 644 -17.97 -18.77 -8.53
CA ALA A 644 -17.02 -19.85 -8.76
C ALA A 644 -17.24 -20.58 -10.11
N VAL A 645 -18.51 -20.78 -10.49
CA VAL A 645 -18.87 -21.37 -11.80
C VAL A 645 -18.48 -20.41 -12.94
N ASP A 646 -18.88 -19.14 -12.85
CA ASP A 646 -18.62 -18.10 -13.86
C ASP A 646 -17.12 -17.99 -14.16
N LEU A 647 -16.28 -18.02 -13.12
CA LEU A 647 -14.82 -17.90 -13.23
C LEU A 647 -14.20 -19.10 -13.96
N VAL A 648 -14.63 -20.32 -13.63
CA VAL A 648 -14.11 -21.53 -14.26
C VAL A 648 -14.57 -21.62 -15.71
N GLU A 649 -15.79 -21.19 -16.02
CA GLU A 649 -16.25 -21.07 -17.41
C GLU A 649 -15.38 -20.09 -18.21
N LYS A 650 -15.08 -18.91 -17.64
CA LYS A 650 -14.18 -17.92 -18.26
C LYS A 650 -12.79 -18.53 -18.53
N LEU A 651 -12.20 -19.21 -17.54
CA LEU A 651 -10.90 -19.88 -17.68
C LEU A 651 -10.93 -20.97 -18.77
N LYS A 652 -11.93 -21.85 -18.76
CA LYS A 652 -12.08 -22.96 -19.73
C LYS A 652 -12.39 -22.50 -21.15
N SER A 653 -13.00 -21.34 -21.32
CA SER A 653 -13.28 -20.77 -22.64
C SER A 653 -12.03 -20.34 -23.40
N GLY A 654 -10.89 -20.21 -22.71
CA GLY A 654 -9.65 -19.66 -23.26
C GLY A 654 -9.70 -18.14 -23.48
N ALA A 655 -10.74 -17.46 -22.98
CA ALA A 655 -10.85 -16.00 -23.03
C ALA A 655 -9.84 -15.32 -22.10
N VAL A 656 -9.46 -15.97 -21.00
CA VAL A 656 -8.44 -15.50 -20.06
C VAL A 656 -7.06 -15.71 -20.67
N LYS A 657 -6.32 -14.62 -20.87
CA LYS A 657 -4.95 -14.67 -21.39
C LYS A 657 -3.94 -14.51 -20.25
N PRO A 658 -2.85 -15.28 -20.24
CA PRO A 658 -1.73 -15.02 -19.36
C PRO A 658 -1.18 -13.62 -19.60
N VAL A 659 -0.73 -12.99 -18.53
CA VAL A 659 -0.01 -11.71 -18.54
C VAL A 659 1.40 -11.95 -17.99
N ALA A 660 2.40 -11.14 -18.32
CA ALA A 660 3.70 -11.17 -17.63
C ALA A 660 3.58 -11.22 -16.08
N GLY A 661 4.58 -11.83 -15.44
CA GLY A 661 4.62 -12.12 -14.01
C GLY A 661 4.71 -10.90 -13.10
N GLY A 662 4.94 -11.19 -11.81
CA GLY A 662 5.03 -10.20 -10.75
C GLY A 662 3.69 -9.96 -10.08
N MET A 663 3.30 -8.70 -9.94
CA MET A 663 2.07 -8.28 -9.27
C MET A 663 1.18 -7.47 -10.22
N ARG A 664 -0.13 -7.64 -10.11
CA ARG A 664 -1.15 -6.87 -10.82
C ARG A 664 -2.26 -6.44 -9.87
N PHE A 665 -2.70 -5.20 -10.02
CA PHE A 665 -3.86 -4.65 -9.33
C PHE A 665 -4.73 -3.89 -10.34
N ASP A 666 -6.04 -4.08 -10.26
CA ASP A 666 -7.01 -3.38 -11.12
C ASP A 666 -8.23 -2.98 -10.29
N MET A 667 -8.73 -1.78 -10.57
CA MET A 667 -10.00 -1.27 -10.07
C MET A 667 -10.80 -0.68 -11.23
N ASN A 668 -11.99 -1.19 -11.46
CA ASN A 668 -12.88 -0.78 -12.53
C ASN A 668 -13.99 0.14 -11.98
N MET A 669 -13.85 1.44 -12.23
CA MET A 669 -14.80 2.41 -11.73
C MET A 669 -16.13 2.36 -12.47
N LYS A 670 -16.18 1.83 -13.71
CA LYS A 670 -17.44 1.59 -14.43
C LYS A 670 -18.31 0.57 -13.70
N ALA A 671 -17.71 -0.53 -13.25
CA ALA A 671 -18.42 -1.58 -12.50
C ALA A 671 -18.92 -1.06 -11.14
N VAL A 672 -18.09 -0.29 -10.41
CA VAL A 672 -18.50 0.36 -9.16
C VAL A 672 -19.69 1.31 -9.39
N ARG A 673 -19.61 2.15 -10.43
CA ARG A 673 -20.69 3.08 -10.75
C ARG A 673 -21.98 2.38 -11.16
N ALA A 674 -21.89 1.32 -11.97
CA ALA A 674 -23.06 0.55 -12.37
C ALA A 674 -23.78 -0.01 -11.13
N MET A 675 -23.05 -0.67 -10.24
CA MET A 675 -23.61 -1.21 -9.00
C MET A 675 -24.18 -0.10 -8.09
N GLY A 676 -23.49 1.03 -7.95
CA GLY A 676 -23.99 2.16 -7.17
C GLY A 676 -25.28 2.76 -7.74
N ARG A 677 -25.40 2.86 -9.07
CA ARG A 677 -26.62 3.37 -9.73
C ARG A 677 -27.80 2.45 -9.52
N ASP A 678 -27.60 1.13 -9.55
CA ASP A 678 -28.65 0.17 -9.20
C ASP A 678 -29.20 0.44 -7.79
N TRP A 679 -28.33 0.76 -6.82
CA TRP A 679 -28.74 1.13 -5.46
C TRP A 679 -29.44 2.49 -5.37
N VAL A 680 -29.01 3.51 -6.12
CA VAL A 680 -29.70 4.81 -6.19
C VAL A 680 -31.10 4.65 -6.77
N GLU A 681 -31.24 3.89 -7.86
CA GLU A 681 -32.53 3.61 -8.48
C GLU A 681 -33.47 2.90 -7.50
N LEU A 682 -32.95 1.91 -6.78
CA LEU A 682 -33.71 1.18 -5.76
C LEU A 682 -34.16 2.09 -4.61
N ALA A 683 -33.27 2.96 -4.14
CA ALA A 683 -33.56 3.90 -3.06
C ALA A 683 -34.63 4.92 -3.43
N ARG A 684 -34.58 5.44 -4.66
CA ARG A 684 -35.60 6.36 -5.19
C ARG A 684 -36.94 5.66 -5.43
N LYS A 685 -36.92 4.39 -5.81
CA LYS A 685 -38.12 3.60 -6.08
C LYS A 685 -38.84 3.15 -4.82
N TYR A 686 -38.11 2.84 -3.75
CA TYR A 686 -38.65 2.27 -2.50
C TYR A 686 -38.15 2.98 -1.22
N PRO A 687 -38.31 4.32 -1.09
CA PRO A 687 -37.70 5.08 0.00
C PRO A 687 -38.22 4.67 1.39
N GLU A 688 -39.52 4.37 1.52
CA GLU A 688 -40.11 3.93 2.80
C GLU A 688 -39.60 2.54 3.22
N GLN A 689 -39.40 1.65 2.25
CA GLN A 689 -38.87 0.31 2.47
C GLN A 689 -37.41 0.36 2.91
N MET A 690 -36.60 1.23 2.28
CA MET A 690 -35.19 1.42 2.62
C MET A 690 -35.03 1.98 4.04
N ALA A 691 -35.82 3.00 4.39
CA ALA A 691 -35.88 3.56 5.74
C ALA A 691 -36.32 2.54 6.82
N GLY A 692 -37.00 1.46 6.41
CA GLY A 692 -37.39 0.37 7.30
C GLY A 692 -36.29 -0.66 7.58
N VAL A 693 -35.15 -0.58 6.89
CA VAL A 693 -34.03 -1.53 7.01
C VAL A 693 -32.88 -0.84 7.73
N PRO A 694 -32.49 -1.25 8.96
CA PRO A 694 -31.45 -0.55 9.74
C PRO A 694 -30.08 -0.44 9.05
N ALA A 695 -29.78 -1.31 8.10
CA ALA A 695 -28.53 -1.24 7.33
C ALA A 695 -28.57 -0.22 6.18
N LEU A 696 -29.77 0.23 5.79
CA LEU A 696 -30.03 1.10 4.64
C LEU A 696 -30.78 2.38 5.03
N GLU A 697 -31.11 2.58 6.31
CA GLU A 697 -31.92 3.71 6.78
C GLU A 697 -31.21 5.06 6.57
N ASP A 698 -29.88 5.06 6.61
CA ASP A 698 -29.02 6.21 6.37
C ASP A 698 -28.59 6.34 4.89
N LEU A 699 -29.11 5.50 3.99
CA LEU A 699 -28.77 5.59 2.56
C LEU A 699 -29.57 6.73 1.94
N ASP A 700 -28.89 7.85 1.69
CA ASP A 700 -29.43 8.96 0.90
C ASP A 700 -29.10 8.75 -0.59
N ALA A 701 -30.15 8.68 -1.41
CA ALA A 701 -30.01 8.41 -2.83
C ALA A 701 -29.39 9.58 -3.61
N ASP A 702 -29.60 10.81 -3.14
CA ASP A 702 -29.08 12.00 -3.80
C ASP A 702 -27.61 12.22 -3.40
N GLU A 703 -27.24 11.99 -2.14
CA GLU A 703 -25.82 11.96 -1.73
C GLU A 703 -25.04 10.86 -2.45
N LEU A 704 -25.61 9.65 -2.56
CA LEU A 704 -24.96 8.56 -3.30
C LEU A 704 -24.86 8.89 -4.80
N GLN A 705 -25.90 9.48 -5.41
CA GLN A 705 -25.82 9.94 -6.80
C GLN A 705 -24.70 10.98 -6.98
N GLU A 706 -24.57 11.94 -6.07
CA GLU A 706 -23.52 12.96 -6.12
C GLU A 706 -22.13 12.35 -6.08
N VAL A 707 -21.90 11.37 -5.20
CA VAL A 707 -20.64 10.60 -5.14
C VAL A 707 -20.39 9.82 -6.44
N LEU A 708 -21.41 9.17 -7.00
CA LEU A 708 -21.27 8.40 -8.25
C LEU A 708 -21.02 9.30 -9.46
N ASP A 709 -21.63 10.47 -9.48
CA ASP A 709 -21.42 11.48 -10.51
C ASP A 709 -19.99 12.04 -10.40
N TRP A 710 -19.50 12.25 -9.18
CA TRP A 710 -18.10 12.61 -8.92
C TRP A 710 -17.13 11.54 -9.46
N MET A 711 -17.43 10.26 -9.23
CA MET A 711 -16.63 9.15 -9.74
C MET A 711 -16.68 8.99 -11.26
N GLU A 712 -17.57 9.66 -12.01
CA GLU A 712 -17.68 9.49 -13.46
C GLU A 712 -16.40 9.87 -14.21
N MET A 713 -15.59 10.76 -13.65
CA MET A 713 -14.34 11.22 -14.26
C MET A 713 -13.32 10.08 -14.49
N PHE A 714 -13.36 9.02 -13.69
CA PHE A 714 -12.40 7.91 -13.75
C PHE A 714 -13.00 6.68 -14.42
N ASP A 715 -12.28 6.03 -15.31
CA ASP A 715 -12.66 4.72 -15.84
C ASP A 715 -12.12 3.57 -15.00
N GLY A 716 -10.94 3.74 -14.41
CA GLY A 716 -10.32 2.72 -13.58
C GLY A 716 -8.90 3.08 -13.16
N MET A 717 -8.31 2.22 -12.33
CA MET A 717 -6.91 2.27 -11.94
C MET A 717 -6.27 0.91 -12.18
N HIS A 718 -5.12 0.90 -12.85
CA HIS A 718 -4.37 -0.30 -13.17
C HIS A 718 -2.94 -0.12 -12.68
N MET A 719 -2.41 -1.08 -11.92
CA MET A 719 -1.03 -1.07 -11.44
C MET A 719 -0.39 -2.42 -11.67
N ARG A 720 0.91 -2.41 -11.99
CA ARG A 720 1.63 -3.63 -12.30
C ARG A 720 3.11 -3.51 -11.98
N THR A 721 3.67 -4.59 -11.44
CA THR A 721 5.11 -4.84 -11.35
C THR A 721 5.46 -6.06 -12.19
N PHE A 722 6.45 -5.96 -13.07
CA PHE A 722 6.88 -7.03 -13.97
C PHE A 722 8.36 -6.88 -14.35
N GLU A 723 8.95 -7.88 -14.99
CA GLU A 723 10.30 -7.77 -15.57
C GLU A 723 10.23 -7.47 -17.08
N GLU A 724 11.08 -6.56 -17.53
CA GLU A 724 11.34 -6.31 -18.95
C GLU A 724 12.84 -6.12 -19.17
N ASN A 725 13.42 -6.90 -20.09
CA ASN A 725 14.86 -6.84 -20.43
C ASN A 725 15.79 -6.98 -19.20
N GLY A 726 15.45 -7.85 -18.24
CA GLY A 726 16.25 -8.09 -17.04
C GLY A 726 16.20 -6.93 -16.02
N ARG A 727 15.22 -6.04 -16.13
CA ARG A 727 14.98 -4.95 -15.17
C ARG A 727 13.53 -4.99 -14.71
N VAL A 728 13.34 -4.70 -13.41
CA VAL A 728 12.00 -4.49 -12.86
C VAL A 728 11.37 -3.24 -13.50
N ARG A 729 10.09 -3.35 -13.82
CA ARG A 729 9.22 -2.32 -14.34
C ARG A 729 8.04 -2.16 -13.41
N PHE A 730 7.63 -0.91 -13.23
CA PHE A 730 6.37 -0.58 -12.58
C PHE A 730 5.56 0.32 -13.51
N SER A 731 4.29 -0.03 -13.71
CA SER A 731 3.36 0.76 -14.51
C SER A 731 2.13 1.07 -13.67
N ALA A 732 1.67 2.31 -13.72
CA ALA A 732 0.40 2.74 -13.14
C ALA A 732 -0.40 3.53 -14.18
N HIS A 733 -1.69 3.29 -14.28
CA HIS A 733 -2.60 4.01 -15.18
C HIS A 733 -3.87 4.35 -14.43
N LEU A 734 -4.12 5.66 -14.30
CA LEU A 734 -5.39 6.19 -13.87
C LEU A 734 -6.17 6.60 -15.12
N ALA A 735 -7.12 5.76 -15.53
CA ALA A 735 -7.89 5.96 -16.75
C ALA A 735 -8.97 7.02 -16.53
N PHE A 736 -9.15 7.92 -17.51
CA PHE A 736 -10.20 8.95 -17.48
C PHE A 736 -11.30 8.63 -18.50
N LYS A 737 -12.56 8.87 -18.13
CA LYS A 737 -13.72 8.59 -18.99
C LYS A 737 -13.88 9.59 -20.14
N ASP A 738 -13.71 10.87 -19.82
CA ASP A 738 -14.11 11.98 -20.68
C ASP A 738 -12.90 12.78 -21.19
N LEU A 739 -11.77 12.14 -21.44
CA LEU A 739 -10.63 12.83 -22.04
C LEU A 739 -11.02 13.29 -23.47
N PRO A 740 -10.96 14.59 -23.80
CA PRO A 740 -11.30 15.08 -25.13
C PRO A 740 -10.44 14.43 -26.22
N GLU A 741 -11.02 14.13 -27.40
CA GLU A 741 -10.27 13.52 -28.51
C GLU A 741 -9.07 14.38 -28.96
N ASP A 742 -9.14 15.70 -28.73
CA ASP A 742 -8.11 16.69 -29.00
C ASP A 742 -7.20 16.97 -27.79
N ALA A 743 -7.31 16.24 -26.67
CA ALA A 743 -6.50 16.46 -25.47
C ALA A 743 -4.99 16.41 -25.76
N VAL A 744 -4.58 15.51 -26.65
CA VAL A 744 -3.19 15.39 -27.11
C VAL A 744 -2.75 16.61 -27.92
N GLU A 745 -3.65 17.21 -28.71
CA GLU A 745 -3.38 18.41 -29.50
C GLU A 745 -3.30 19.65 -28.60
N ARG A 746 -4.15 19.76 -27.57
CA ARG A 746 -4.15 20.86 -26.59
C ARG A 746 -2.87 20.94 -25.76
N ILE A 747 -2.26 19.81 -25.43
CA ILE A 747 -0.95 19.79 -24.75
C ILE A 747 0.16 20.36 -25.65
N ASN A 748 0.03 20.21 -26.98
CA ASN A 748 1.05 20.59 -27.96
C ASN A 748 0.78 21.95 -28.63
N GLY A 749 -0.37 22.57 -28.38
CA GLY A 749 -0.74 23.86 -28.94
C GLY A 749 -0.36 25.01 -28.01
N ASP A 750 0.38 26.00 -28.52
CA ASP A 750 0.60 27.32 -27.91
C ASP A 750 -0.70 28.16 -27.94
N ASP A 751 -1.81 27.66 -27.39
CA ASP A 751 -2.96 28.53 -27.14
C ASP A 751 -2.59 29.41 -25.93
N GLU A 752 -2.00 30.58 -26.22
CA GLU A 752 -1.76 31.69 -25.27
C GLU A 752 -3.07 32.27 -24.66
N GLU A 753 -4.25 31.72 -25.00
CA GLU A 753 -5.56 32.10 -24.45
C GLU A 753 -6.04 31.06 -23.41
N VAL A 754 -5.38 30.94 -22.26
CA VAL A 754 -5.80 29.98 -21.20
C VAL A 754 -6.33 30.63 -19.93
N LEU A 755 -6.27 31.97 -19.77
CA LEU A 755 -6.83 32.65 -18.59
C LEU A 755 -7.64 33.94 -18.86
N ASP A 756 -7.86 34.32 -20.12
CA ASP A 756 -8.45 35.64 -20.44
C ASP A 756 -9.99 35.65 -20.66
N ASP A 757 -10.64 34.49 -20.66
CA ASP A 757 -12.10 34.43 -20.80
C ASP A 757 -12.78 34.48 -19.42
N GLU A 758 -12.94 35.69 -18.89
CA GLU A 758 -14.04 36.03 -17.97
C GLU A 758 -15.40 35.85 -18.69
N GLU A 759 -15.78 34.62 -19.07
CA GLU A 759 -17.20 34.31 -19.17
C GLU A 759 -17.70 34.05 -17.75
N GLU A 760 -18.58 34.93 -17.26
CA GLU A 760 -19.37 34.70 -16.05
C GLU A 760 -20.02 33.31 -16.12
N VAL A 761 -19.35 32.30 -15.58
CA VAL A 761 -19.99 31.05 -15.19
C VAL A 761 -20.88 31.44 -14.03
N THR A 762 -22.17 31.68 -14.33
CA THR A 762 -23.20 31.74 -13.29
C THR A 762 -23.22 30.39 -12.58
N VAL A 763 -22.46 30.29 -11.50
CA VAL A 763 -22.56 29.21 -10.52
C VAL A 763 -23.96 29.32 -9.93
N GLU A 764 -24.88 28.43 -10.35
CA GLU A 764 -26.14 28.23 -9.63
C GLU A 764 -25.84 27.60 -8.27
N LYS A 765 -25.51 28.47 -7.31
CA LYS A 765 -25.29 28.24 -5.87
C LYS A 765 -24.15 27.28 -5.50
N PRO A 766 -23.26 27.68 -4.57
CA PRO A 766 -22.34 26.74 -3.96
C PRO A 766 -23.13 25.66 -3.21
N VAL A 767 -22.79 24.39 -3.45
CA VAL A 767 -23.20 23.26 -2.61
C VAL A 767 -22.56 23.50 -1.25
N GLU A 768 -23.38 23.81 -0.25
CA GLU A 768 -22.95 23.99 1.13
C GLU A 768 -22.61 22.60 1.69
N VAL A 769 -21.37 22.14 1.46
CA VAL A 769 -20.84 20.90 2.06
C VAL A 769 -20.76 21.12 3.57
N ARG A 770 -21.80 20.70 4.29
CA ARG A 770 -21.75 20.61 5.75
C ARG A 770 -20.88 19.43 6.13
N LEU A 771 -19.60 19.70 6.35
CA LEU A 771 -18.79 18.88 7.26
C LEU A 771 -19.39 19.02 8.67
N VAL A 772 -20.18 18.03 9.09
CA VAL A 772 -20.66 17.91 10.48
C VAL A 772 -19.66 17.00 11.22
N PRO A 773 -19.25 17.36 12.46
CA PRO A 773 -18.16 16.72 13.20
C PRO A 773 -18.35 15.23 13.50
#